data_AF-A0A1I0KLN1-F1
#
_entry.id   AF-A0A1I0KLN1-F1
#
_cell.length_a   1.000
_cell.length_b   1.000
_cell.length_c   1.000
_cell.angle_alpha   90.00
_cell.angle_beta   90.00
_cell.angle_gamma   90.00
#
_symmetry.space_group_name_H-M   'P 1'
#
loop_
_entity.id
_entity.type
_entity.pdbx_description
1 polymer ?
#
loop_
_entity_poly.entity_id
_entity_poly.type
_entity_poly.pdbx_seq_one_letter_code
_entity_poly.pdbx_strand_id
1 'polypeptide(L)'
;MWLCRLSKAVFLLTLTLGTLATAAPDGESAPSLEILGASPTEGVKLAVTGGDFHRELHLQSTFATPVAALRTVVTPLRDGTGQLWDIAWEVEGTPPDAPVALAPFGSVTLRLKGRLPADGTYTGDILLMAGSTQSRTRLTITRGASPLPVKVLELPPVQGTAEAFGHTGVQVRISLQETSGEAHVVTPTVVALSRVTHDGREFQAPFAPHEAPALKLAGGASLPATLTVEGLEGAGEYQGTLRLSSPTRQPVDQTFHVFLREGWWVAFAWICAGIAVSLLFHWLAQSVRPPLETQRAALLLRQELSLEARALEPENALGHRLLTGMLGEADVLVMRAGAGALKAREARATLDALRGKRALFPRWRAIRHQVQALRPAPLRGPFQAQLSPVEAVLTEATPPRAALETAMKTLEQMPGEMLHATRGALRESLELLEGEVKARRDVPGSRLGRRLGAELTPELEKAQAQLSEGQLAEAFTTYDRARESYVDLLAEELASQARGGPPLGFSAGDWDELRTRVLAGLEAARGQKATLDLAFEAYARAHRLFLTGATRALSSALEDLKRDVDRTAELSPAHRTERKERLGKLEPLLQATLEKLRRGQPAEAVASYEAALAELRQALVGVKVRGHITERLVLAEASPAALELPLAGKPTPLPTAPEPPLVPPGAVTRGRRLSDAGISTFLALFAGIVGVLALWGTDLTWGGWNAHATAFLWGLALHQAAFSTVAGLADSLLGNKALS
;
A
#
# COMPACT_ATOMS: atom_id res chain seq x y z
N MET A 1 -32.96 -9.34 -0.58
CA MET A 1 -33.80 -10.43 -1.12
C MET A 1 -33.73 -11.66 -0.20
N TRP A 2 -34.11 -11.49 1.07
CA TRP A 2 -33.99 -12.54 2.12
C TRP A 2 -35.13 -12.51 3.16
N LEU A 3 -36.18 -11.69 2.95
CA LEU A 3 -37.32 -11.55 3.87
C LEU A 3 -38.67 -12.07 3.30
N CYS A 4 -38.71 -12.59 2.07
CA CYS A 4 -39.93 -13.17 1.47
C CYS A 4 -40.13 -14.68 1.72
N ARG A 5 -39.38 -15.30 2.64
CA ARG A 5 -39.42 -16.77 2.85
C ARG A 5 -39.87 -17.23 4.24
N LEU A 6 -40.39 -16.34 5.11
CA LEU A 6 -40.86 -16.74 6.44
C LEU A 6 -42.38 -16.82 6.63
N SER A 7 -43.21 -16.41 5.66
CA SER A 7 -44.69 -16.38 5.85
C SER A 7 -45.45 -17.59 5.30
N LYS A 8 -44.77 -18.63 4.79
CA LYS A 8 -45.42 -19.78 4.11
C LYS A 8 -45.42 -21.10 4.90
N ALA A 9 -45.06 -21.09 6.19
CA ALA A 9 -44.91 -22.32 6.98
C ALA A 9 -45.86 -22.47 8.19
N VAL A 10 -46.85 -21.58 8.38
CA VAL A 10 -47.73 -21.63 9.59
C VAL A 10 -49.23 -21.77 9.27
N PHE A 11 -49.64 -21.79 8.00
CA PHE A 11 -51.07 -21.84 7.63
C PHE A 11 -51.53 -23.16 6.98
N LEU A 12 -50.88 -24.27 7.32
CA LEU A 12 -51.14 -25.59 6.74
C LEU A 12 -51.14 -26.68 7.81
N LEU A 13 -51.91 -26.51 8.89
CA LEU A 13 -52.15 -27.61 9.84
C LEU A 13 -53.40 -27.43 10.73
N THR A 14 -54.59 -27.23 10.17
CA THR A 14 -55.86 -27.41 10.91
C THR A 14 -57.00 -27.78 9.96
N LEU A 15 -56.91 -28.95 9.35
CA LEU A 15 -58.05 -29.58 8.68
C LEU A 15 -57.83 -31.09 8.63
N THR A 16 -58.35 -31.81 9.62
CA THR A 16 -58.78 -33.20 9.46
C THR A 16 -59.63 -33.65 10.66
N LEU A 17 -60.82 -34.14 10.31
CA LEU A 17 -61.67 -35.13 10.98
C LEU A 17 -62.37 -34.79 12.31
N GLY A 18 -63.71 -34.74 12.20
CA GLY A 18 -64.64 -34.81 13.33
C GLY A 18 -66.10 -34.78 12.89
N THR A 19 -66.49 -35.64 11.93
CA THR A 19 -67.91 -35.89 11.61
C THR A 19 -68.54 -36.73 12.72
N LEU A 20 -69.24 -36.09 13.66
CA LEU A 20 -70.23 -36.72 14.52
C LEU A 20 -71.61 -36.30 14.03
N ALA A 21 -72.24 -37.16 13.25
CA ALA A 21 -73.66 -37.07 12.92
C ALA A 21 -74.46 -37.48 14.16
N THR A 22 -74.93 -36.50 14.93
CA THR A 22 -76.01 -36.71 15.90
C THR A 22 -77.33 -36.60 15.16
N ALA A 23 -78.02 -37.73 14.99
CA ALA A 23 -79.41 -37.77 14.55
C ALA A 23 -80.25 -36.92 15.53
N ALA A 24 -80.80 -35.81 15.03
CA ALA A 24 -81.80 -35.04 15.74
C ALA A 24 -83.11 -35.86 15.79
N PRO A 25 -83.83 -35.88 16.92
CA PRO A 25 -85.13 -36.53 17.00
C PRO A 25 -86.10 -35.85 16.03
N ASP A 26 -86.89 -36.66 15.30
CA ASP A 26 -88.05 -36.22 14.52
C ASP A 26 -89.10 -35.61 15.47
N GLY A 27 -88.86 -34.37 15.89
CA GLY A 27 -89.88 -33.49 16.42
C GLY A 27 -90.57 -32.85 15.23
N GLU A 28 -91.84 -33.17 15.04
CA GLU A 28 -92.75 -32.56 14.07
C GLU A 28 -92.71 -31.02 14.27
N SER A 29 -91.81 -30.35 13.54
CA SER A 29 -91.52 -28.94 13.71
C SER A 29 -92.69 -28.15 13.17
N ALA A 30 -93.39 -27.47 14.07
CA ALA A 30 -94.51 -26.61 13.75
C ALA A 30 -94.12 -25.63 12.62
N PRO A 31 -95.05 -25.32 11.70
CA PRO A 31 -94.72 -24.54 10.54
C PRO A 31 -94.15 -23.13 10.90
N SER A 32 -92.90 -22.80 10.57
CA SER A 32 -92.32 -21.43 10.59
C SER A 32 -92.45 -20.64 9.27
N LEU A 33 -93.28 -19.58 9.28
CA LEU A 33 -93.28 -18.55 8.23
C LEU A 33 -92.21 -17.51 8.55
N GLU A 34 -91.43 -17.12 7.54
CA GLU A 34 -90.29 -16.22 7.73
C GLU A 34 -90.40 -14.99 6.82
N ILE A 35 -89.91 -13.85 7.32
CA ILE A 35 -89.76 -12.62 6.54
C ILE A 35 -88.30 -12.57 6.07
N LEU A 36 -88.08 -12.57 4.76
CA LEU A 36 -86.74 -12.51 4.19
C LEU A 36 -86.03 -11.23 4.65
N GLY A 37 -84.85 -11.40 5.24
CA GLY A 37 -84.05 -10.31 5.81
C GLY A 37 -84.39 -9.91 7.25
N ALA A 38 -85.36 -10.57 7.89
CA ALA A 38 -85.59 -10.41 9.32
C ALA A 38 -84.54 -11.15 10.15
N SER A 39 -84.01 -10.48 11.16
CA SER A 39 -83.21 -11.14 12.20
C SER A 39 -84.13 -11.90 13.17
N PRO A 40 -83.78 -13.13 13.59
CA PRO A 40 -84.59 -13.89 14.55
C PRO A 40 -84.72 -13.21 15.92
N THR A 41 -83.77 -12.34 16.30
CA THR A 41 -83.77 -11.64 17.59
C THR A 41 -84.22 -10.19 17.48
N GLU A 42 -83.91 -9.52 16.37
CA GLU A 42 -84.15 -8.08 16.21
C GLU A 42 -85.32 -7.74 15.29
N GLY A 43 -85.82 -8.73 14.54
CA GLY A 43 -86.84 -8.56 13.52
C GLY A 43 -86.34 -7.83 12.27
N VAL A 44 -87.24 -7.12 11.59
CA VAL A 44 -86.97 -6.32 10.40
C VAL A 44 -86.53 -4.91 10.82
N LYS A 45 -85.34 -4.47 10.39
CA LYS A 45 -84.85 -3.10 10.59
C LYS A 45 -84.80 -2.36 9.25
N LEU A 46 -85.50 -1.23 9.15
CA LEU A 46 -85.55 -0.39 7.95
C LEU A 46 -85.03 1.01 8.27
N ALA A 47 -84.12 1.52 7.45
CA ALA A 47 -83.68 2.92 7.50
C ALA A 47 -84.41 3.74 6.43
N VAL A 48 -84.91 4.91 6.83
CA VAL A 48 -85.60 5.86 5.94
C VAL A 48 -85.08 7.28 6.22
N THR A 49 -85.00 8.12 5.19
CA THR A 49 -84.44 9.49 5.26
C THR A 49 -85.47 10.59 4.96
N GLY A 50 -86.70 10.18 4.61
CA GLY A 50 -87.83 11.06 4.24
C GLY A 50 -89.00 10.94 5.21
N GLY A 51 -89.94 11.88 5.12
CA GLY A 51 -91.20 11.82 5.88
C GLY A 51 -92.12 10.71 5.39
N ASP A 52 -92.21 10.49 4.08
CA ASP A 52 -92.96 9.38 3.50
C ASP A 52 -92.02 8.20 3.23
N PHE A 53 -92.47 6.99 3.48
CA PHE A 53 -91.73 5.78 3.12
C PHE A 53 -92.58 4.79 2.35
N HIS A 54 -91.91 4.12 1.42
CA HIS A 54 -92.44 2.97 0.70
C HIS A 54 -91.37 1.87 0.74
N ARG A 55 -91.72 0.70 1.27
CA ARG A 55 -90.79 -0.44 1.41
C ARG A 55 -91.50 -1.73 1.04
N GLU A 56 -90.78 -2.61 0.37
CA GLU A 56 -91.24 -3.95 0.01
C GLU A 56 -90.48 -4.97 0.84
N LEU A 57 -91.20 -5.89 1.47
CA LEU A 57 -90.68 -7.02 2.22
C LEU A 57 -91.18 -8.30 1.56
N HIS A 58 -90.41 -9.38 1.61
CA HIS A 58 -90.84 -10.67 1.06
C HIS A 58 -91.12 -11.65 2.20
N LEU A 59 -92.33 -12.21 2.19
CA LEU A 59 -92.76 -13.26 3.12
C LEU A 59 -92.53 -14.60 2.44
N GLN A 60 -91.83 -15.53 3.08
CA GLN A 60 -91.50 -16.83 2.50
C GLN A 60 -92.05 -17.98 3.36
N SER A 61 -92.63 -18.97 2.68
CA SER A 61 -92.95 -20.27 3.28
C SER A 61 -91.69 -21.13 3.29
N THR A 62 -91.39 -21.76 4.41
CA THR A 62 -90.33 -22.79 4.48
C THR A 62 -90.91 -24.21 4.30
N PHE A 63 -92.21 -24.35 4.01
CA PHE A 63 -92.87 -25.67 3.91
C PHE A 63 -92.93 -26.23 2.50
N ALA A 64 -92.88 -27.56 2.43
CA ALA A 64 -93.23 -28.34 1.25
C ALA A 64 -94.75 -28.43 0.99
N THR A 65 -95.59 -28.04 1.94
CA THR A 65 -97.05 -28.03 1.80
C THR A 65 -97.56 -26.61 1.55
N PRO A 66 -98.58 -26.43 0.68
CA PRO A 66 -99.16 -25.11 0.42
C PRO A 66 -99.84 -24.57 1.68
N VAL A 67 -99.65 -23.29 1.97
CA VAL A 67 -100.42 -22.58 3.01
C VAL A 67 -101.68 -22.03 2.36
N ALA A 68 -102.83 -22.63 2.65
CA ALA A 68 -104.08 -22.30 1.96
C ALA A 68 -104.57 -20.86 2.22
N ALA A 69 -104.27 -20.30 3.39
CA ALA A 69 -104.71 -18.97 3.79
C ALA A 69 -103.71 -18.33 4.76
N LEU A 70 -102.78 -17.52 4.24
CA LEU A 70 -101.93 -16.63 5.02
C LEU A 70 -102.67 -15.32 5.29
N ARG A 71 -102.78 -14.94 6.56
CA ARG A 71 -103.23 -13.61 6.98
C ARG A 71 -102.06 -12.86 7.59
N THR A 72 -101.77 -11.68 7.06
CA THR A 72 -100.75 -10.80 7.59
C THR A 72 -101.44 -9.71 8.41
N VAL A 73 -100.83 -9.25 9.50
CA VAL A 73 -101.29 -8.07 10.23
C VAL A 73 -100.06 -7.26 10.61
N VAL A 74 -99.99 -6.02 10.16
CA VAL A 74 -98.94 -5.08 10.58
C VAL A 74 -99.55 -4.13 11.60
N THR A 75 -98.97 -4.08 12.80
CA THR A 75 -99.45 -3.16 13.84
C THR A 75 -99.05 -1.72 13.51
N PRO A 76 -99.79 -0.71 14.02
CA PRO A 76 -99.32 0.68 13.98
C PRO A 76 -97.91 0.80 14.59
N LEU A 77 -97.09 1.69 14.05
CA LEU A 77 -95.75 1.93 14.58
C LEU A 77 -95.84 2.84 15.80
N ARG A 78 -95.09 2.51 16.84
CA ARG A 78 -94.93 3.31 18.04
C ARG A 78 -93.61 4.07 17.99
N ASP A 79 -93.65 5.39 18.11
CA ASP A 79 -92.44 6.21 18.23
C ASP A 79 -91.87 6.22 19.67
N GLY A 80 -90.77 6.95 19.88
CA GLY A 80 -90.13 7.07 21.20
C GLY A 80 -90.96 7.76 22.27
N THR A 81 -92.02 8.49 21.90
CA THR A 81 -92.97 9.13 22.82
C THR A 81 -94.17 8.23 23.16
N GLY A 82 -94.30 7.10 22.46
CA GLY A 82 -95.42 6.17 22.60
C GLY A 82 -96.59 6.46 21.67
N GLN A 83 -96.51 7.49 20.82
CA GLN A 83 -97.55 7.81 19.84
C GLN A 83 -97.58 6.74 18.74
N LEU A 84 -98.79 6.35 18.34
CA LEU A 84 -99.03 5.35 17.30
C LEU A 84 -99.20 6.03 15.93
N TRP A 85 -98.59 5.44 14.92
CA TRP A 85 -98.58 5.89 13.54
C TRP A 85 -99.08 4.77 12.63
N ASP A 86 -100.18 5.01 11.94
CA ASP A 86 -100.77 4.02 11.05
C ASP A 86 -99.90 3.79 9.82
N ILE A 87 -99.77 2.52 9.41
CA ILE A 87 -99.11 2.11 8.19
C ILE A 87 -100.15 1.46 7.28
N ALA A 88 -100.23 1.91 6.04
CA ALA A 88 -100.96 1.21 4.99
C ALA A 88 -100.09 0.05 4.49
N TRP A 89 -100.68 -1.14 4.35
CA TRP A 89 -99.97 -2.29 3.84
C TRP A 89 -100.85 -3.14 2.91
N GLU A 90 -100.22 -3.84 1.98
CA GLU A 90 -100.86 -4.74 1.01
C GLU A 90 -99.97 -5.97 0.79
N VAL A 91 -100.58 -7.15 0.59
CA VAL A 91 -99.85 -8.40 0.26
C VAL A 91 -100.25 -8.79 -1.15
N GLU A 92 -99.29 -8.88 -2.08
CA GLU A 92 -99.57 -9.18 -3.51
C GLU A 92 -100.64 -8.25 -4.14
N GLY A 93 -100.72 -7.00 -3.68
CA GLY A 93 -101.73 -6.03 -4.13
C GLY A 93 -103.15 -6.30 -3.61
N THR A 94 -103.32 -7.25 -2.69
CA THR A 94 -104.59 -7.50 -1.99
C THR A 94 -104.67 -6.70 -0.68
N PRO A 95 -105.89 -6.25 -0.28
CA PRO A 95 -106.07 -5.46 0.93
C PRO A 95 -105.82 -6.29 2.21
N PRO A 96 -105.57 -5.62 3.35
CA PRO A 96 -105.13 -6.22 4.61
C PRO A 96 -105.85 -7.50 5.09
N ASP A 97 -107.16 -7.60 4.90
CA ASP A 97 -107.94 -8.69 5.50
C ASP A 97 -108.12 -9.91 4.59
N ALA A 98 -107.61 -9.87 3.35
CA ALA A 98 -107.76 -10.95 2.39
C ALA A 98 -106.76 -12.10 2.68
N PRO A 99 -107.22 -13.36 2.84
CA PRO A 99 -106.31 -14.48 2.94
C PRO A 99 -105.60 -14.72 1.60
N VAL A 100 -104.28 -14.85 1.63
CA VAL A 100 -103.46 -15.11 0.44
C VAL A 100 -102.93 -16.55 0.49
N ALA A 101 -103.12 -17.32 -0.58
CA ALA A 101 -102.56 -18.67 -0.67
C ALA A 101 -101.06 -18.60 -1.00
N LEU A 102 -100.24 -19.34 -0.26
CA LEU A 102 -98.79 -19.41 -0.47
C LEU A 102 -98.41 -20.81 -0.94
N ALA A 103 -97.79 -20.89 -2.12
CA ALA A 103 -97.29 -22.16 -2.66
C ALA A 103 -96.20 -22.78 -1.74
N PRO A 104 -95.95 -24.09 -1.83
CA PRO A 104 -94.79 -24.72 -1.19
C PRO A 104 -93.51 -23.97 -1.51
N PHE A 105 -92.73 -23.62 -0.49
CA PHE A 105 -91.51 -22.82 -0.60
C PHE A 105 -91.67 -21.47 -1.33
N GLY A 106 -92.92 -21.02 -1.54
CA GLY A 106 -93.25 -19.82 -2.26
C GLY A 106 -93.02 -18.55 -1.43
N SER A 107 -92.94 -17.42 -2.13
CA SER A 107 -92.82 -16.09 -1.51
C SER A 107 -93.90 -15.16 -2.01
N VAL A 108 -94.39 -14.27 -1.15
CA VAL A 108 -95.34 -13.19 -1.48
C VAL A 108 -94.79 -11.84 -1.01
N THR A 109 -95.09 -10.78 -1.75
CA THR A 109 -94.56 -9.45 -1.44
C THR A 109 -95.51 -8.65 -0.54
N LEU A 110 -95.01 -8.23 0.63
CA LEU A 110 -95.65 -7.30 1.57
C LEU A 110 -95.14 -5.88 1.30
N ARG A 111 -96.02 -5.00 0.84
CA ARG A 111 -95.69 -3.58 0.63
C ARG A 111 -96.16 -2.77 1.84
N LEU A 112 -95.26 -1.97 2.39
CA LEU A 112 -95.51 -1.03 3.47
C LEU A 112 -95.45 0.40 2.93
N LYS A 113 -96.43 1.23 3.30
CA LYS A 113 -96.53 2.65 2.95
C LYS A 113 -96.98 3.44 4.18
N GLY A 114 -96.28 4.51 4.53
CA GLY A 114 -96.66 5.34 5.67
C GLY A 114 -95.90 6.65 5.73
N ARG A 115 -96.32 7.52 6.65
CA ARG A 115 -95.70 8.83 6.91
C ARG A 115 -95.20 8.90 8.35
N LEU A 116 -93.93 9.23 8.51
CA LEU A 116 -93.20 9.39 9.76
C LEU A 116 -92.77 10.86 9.89
N PRO A 117 -93.42 11.68 10.72
CA PRO A 117 -93.22 13.13 10.69
C PRO A 117 -91.94 13.61 11.40
N ALA A 118 -91.48 12.88 12.42
CA ALA A 118 -90.31 13.25 13.21
C ALA A 118 -89.18 12.23 13.07
N ASP A 119 -87.93 12.69 13.18
CA ASP A 119 -86.77 11.81 13.19
C ASP A 119 -86.78 10.98 14.47
N GLY A 120 -86.39 9.71 14.38
CA GLY A 120 -86.49 8.80 15.50
C GLY A 120 -86.67 7.34 15.09
N THR A 121 -86.85 6.48 16.10
CA THR A 121 -87.09 5.06 15.90
C THR A 121 -88.56 4.74 16.16
N TYR A 122 -89.16 4.05 15.22
CA TYR A 122 -90.54 3.64 15.20
C TYR A 122 -90.60 2.12 15.26
N THR A 123 -91.38 1.55 16.18
CA THR A 123 -91.43 0.10 16.43
C THR A 123 -92.85 -0.44 16.32
N GLY A 124 -93.03 -1.53 15.59
CA GLY A 124 -94.27 -2.27 15.49
C GLY A 124 -93.99 -3.77 15.35
N ASP A 125 -94.99 -4.54 14.97
CA ASP A 125 -94.90 -5.97 14.75
C ASP A 125 -95.61 -6.35 13.45
N ILE A 126 -95.04 -7.34 12.76
CA ILE A 126 -95.66 -8.05 11.66
C ILE A 126 -96.07 -9.42 12.20
N LEU A 127 -97.37 -9.68 12.19
CA LEU A 127 -97.95 -10.94 12.61
C LEU A 127 -98.33 -11.72 11.35
N LEU A 128 -97.81 -12.93 11.22
CA LEU A 128 -98.14 -13.87 10.15
C LEU A 128 -98.98 -14.99 10.76
N MET A 129 -100.20 -15.18 10.27
CA MET A 129 -101.13 -16.19 10.75
C MET A 129 -101.43 -17.19 9.63
N ALA A 130 -101.14 -18.47 9.88
CA ALA A 130 -101.47 -19.57 8.98
C ALA A 130 -102.13 -20.70 9.78
N GLY A 131 -103.44 -20.88 9.58
CA GLY A 131 -104.24 -21.80 10.39
C GLY A 131 -104.22 -21.41 11.87
N SER A 132 -103.80 -22.33 12.74
CA SER A 132 -103.64 -22.09 14.18
C SER A 132 -102.24 -21.60 14.59
N THR A 133 -101.31 -21.48 13.64
CA THR A 133 -99.94 -21.03 13.91
C THR A 133 -99.79 -19.54 13.67
N GLN A 134 -99.14 -18.87 14.62
CA GLN A 134 -98.86 -17.43 14.56
C GLN A 134 -97.36 -17.21 14.71
N SER A 135 -96.77 -16.50 13.76
CA SER A 135 -95.39 -15.99 13.82
C SER A 135 -95.43 -14.48 14.01
N ARG A 136 -94.61 -13.96 14.93
CA ARG A 136 -94.49 -12.52 15.22
C ARG A 136 -93.07 -12.09 14.93
N THR A 137 -92.92 -11.10 14.06
CA THR A 137 -91.64 -10.48 13.73
C THR A 137 -91.68 -9.00 14.05
N ARG A 138 -90.75 -8.52 14.88
CA ARG A 138 -90.66 -7.10 15.21
C ARG A 138 -90.31 -6.28 13.97
N LEU A 139 -90.92 -5.12 13.80
CA LEU A 139 -90.60 -4.15 12.75
C LEU A 139 -90.04 -2.89 13.40
N THR A 140 -88.82 -2.50 13.06
CA THR A 140 -88.18 -1.28 13.54
C THR A 140 -87.83 -0.41 12.33
N ILE A 141 -88.44 0.77 12.24
CA ILE A 141 -88.14 1.76 11.21
C ILE A 141 -87.43 2.93 11.86
N THR A 142 -86.19 3.21 11.46
CA THR A 142 -85.45 4.37 11.93
C THR A 142 -85.47 5.45 10.86
N ARG A 143 -86.11 6.58 11.18
CA ARG A 143 -86.06 7.79 10.37
C ARG A 143 -84.86 8.63 10.78
N GLY A 144 -83.86 8.71 9.90
CA GLY A 144 -82.73 9.61 10.05
C GLY A 144 -83.00 10.96 9.39
N ALA A 145 -82.31 12.01 9.87
CA ALA A 145 -82.30 13.30 9.21
C ALA A 145 -81.87 13.14 7.73
N SER A 146 -82.40 13.97 6.84
CA SER A 146 -82.00 13.91 5.43
C SER A 146 -80.52 14.32 5.26
N PRO A 147 -79.79 13.75 4.29
CA PRO A 147 -78.42 14.13 4.01
C PRO A 147 -78.34 15.60 3.59
N LEU A 148 -77.25 16.28 3.96
CA LEU A 148 -76.95 17.63 3.49
C LEU A 148 -76.72 17.58 1.96
N PRO A 149 -77.47 18.34 1.14
CA PRO A 149 -77.37 18.29 -0.33
C PRO A 149 -76.18 19.13 -0.83
N VAL A 150 -74.99 18.89 -0.29
CA VAL A 150 -73.76 19.58 -0.65
C VAL A 150 -72.73 18.58 -1.13
N LYS A 151 -72.16 18.84 -2.29
CA LYS A 151 -71.06 18.06 -2.87
C LYS A 151 -69.76 18.85 -2.77
N VAL A 152 -68.70 18.22 -2.28
CA VAL A 152 -67.35 18.77 -2.36
C VAL A 152 -66.79 18.41 -3.73
N LEU A 153 -66.52 19.43 -4.56
CA LEU A 153 -66.13 19.21 -5.96
C LEU A 153 -64.71 18.67 -6.09
N GLU A 154 -63.75 19.27 -5.39
CA GLU A 154 -62.34 18.86 -5.41
C GLU A 154 -61.66 19.21 -4.08
N LEU A 155 -60.85 18.29 -3.56
CA LEU A 155 -59.97 18.48 -2.41
C LEU A 155 -58.56 18.05 -2.82
N PRO A 156 -57.82 18.91 -3.52
CA PRO A 156 -56.46 18.59 -3.90
C PRO A 156 -55.59 18.40 -2.64
N PRO A 157 -54.62 17.47 -2.68
CA PRO A 157 -53.67 17.33 -1.58
C PRO A 157 -52.90 18.63 -1.39
N VAL A 158 -52.83 19.10 -0.15
CA VAL A 158 -52.15 20.36 0.16
C VAL A 158 -50.69 20.07 0.45
N GLN A 159 -49.79 20.83 -0.16
CA GLN A 159 -48.36 20.73 0.09
C GLN A 159 -47.90 21.97 0.85
N GLY A 160 -47.11 21.77 1.91
CA GLY A 160 -46.56 22.85 2.74
C GLY A 160 -45.14 22.56 3.19
N THR A 161 -44.48 23.61 3.70
CA THR A 161 -43.17 23.50 4.34
C THR A 161 -43.33 23.50 5.84
N ALA A 162 -42.92 22.42 6.50
CA ALA A 162 -42.80 22.37 7.94
C ALA A 162 -41.58 23.17 8.42
N GLU A 163 -41.74 23.88 9.52
CA GLU A 163 -40.59 24.37 10.28
C GLU A 163 -39.87 23.19 10.94
N ALA A 164 -38.54 23.21 10.96
CA ALA A 164 -37.75 22.16 11.59
C ALA A 164 -37.97 22.10 13.12
N PHE A 165 -38.38 23.22 13.71
CA PHE A 165 -38.74 23.36 15.12
C PHE A 165 -39.95 24.29 15.22
N GLY A 166 -41.08 23.80 15.74
CA GLY A 166 -42.29 24.61 15.94
C GLY A 166 -43.54 24.03 15.29
N HIS A 167 -44.60 24.85 15.29
CA HIS A 167 -45.89 24.51 14.69
C HIS A 167 -46.04 25.16 13.33
N THR A 168 -46.57 24.40 12.37
CA THR A 168 -46.82 24.88 11.00
C THR A 168 -48.32 25.07 10.76
N GLY A 169 -48.68 26.14 10.07
CA GLY A 169 -50.03 26.39 9.57
C GLY A 169 -50.16 26.12 8.07
N VAL A 170 -51.26 25.50 7.64
CA VAL A 170 -51.52 25.19 6.23
C VAL A 170 -52.93 25.61 5.84
N GLN A 171 -53.09 26.16 4.64
CA GLN A 171 -54.37 26.56 4.07
C GLN A 171 -54.94 25.48 3.14
N VAL A 172 -56.06 24.87 3.52
CA VAL A 172 -56.81 23.90 2.73
C VAL A 172 -57.89 24.64 1.93
N ARG A 173 -57.79 24.61 0.61
CA ARG A 173 -58.79 25.20 -0.29
C ARG A 173 -59.85 24.16 -0.64
N ILE A 174 -61.11 24.54 -0.48
CA ILE A 174 -62.27 23.67 -0.73
C ILE A 174 -63.26 24.36 -1.67
N SER A 175 -63.91 23.58 -2.52
CA SER A 175 -64.99 24.06 -3.41
C SER A 175 -66.28 23.31 -3.09
N LEU A 176 -67.27 24.03 -2.57
CA LEU A 176 -68.56 23.48 -2.16
C LEU A 176 -69.62 23.77 -3.22
N GLN A 177 -70.40 22.77 -3.62
CA GLN A 177 -71.53 22.92 -4.55
C GLN A 177 -72.84 22.46 -3.90
N GLU A 178 -73.86 23.30 -3.94
CA GLU A 178 -75.22 22.98 -3.51
C GLU A 178 -75.96 22.19 -4.62
N THR A 179 -76.68 21.13 -4.25
CA THR A 179 -77.28 20.16 -5.19
C THR A 179 -78.81 20.04 -5.14
N SER A 180 -79.49 20.63 -4.15
CA SER A 180 -80.96 20.57 -3.99
C SER A 180 -81.71 21.75 -4.61
N GLY A 181 -81.02 22.85 -4.95
CA GLY A 181 -81.62 24.08 -5.43
C GLY A 181 -82.12 25.02 -4.31
N GLU A 182 -81.97 24.63 -3.04
CA GLU A 182 -82.33 25.43 -1.87
C GLU A 182 -81.10 26.11 -1.24
N ALA A 183 -81.30 27.25 -0.57
CA ALA A 183 -80.22 27.91 0.15
C ALA A 183 -79.95 27.21 1.49
N HIS A 184 -78.69 26.88 1.76
CA HIS A 184 -78.26 26.20 2.99
C HIS A 184 -77.14 26.96 3.70
N VAL A 185 -77.14 26.92 5.03
CA VAL A 185 -76.01 27.39 5.85
C VAL A 185 -75.19 26.18 6.28
N VAL A 186 -73.91 26.21 5.95
CA VAL A 186 -72.95 25.13 6.22
C VAL A 186 -71.78 25.66 7.02
N THR A 187 -71.44 24.98 8.10
CA THR A 187 -70.24 25.28 8.90
C THR A 187 -69.20 24.18 8.65
N PRO A 188 -68.07 24.49 7.99
CA PRO A 188 -66.99 23.54 7.82
C PRO A 188 -66.15 23.44 9.11
N THR A 189 -65.93 22.22 9.58
CA THR A 189 -65.14 21.95 10.79
C THR A 189 -64.20 20.77 10.56
N VAL A 190 -62.96 20.83 11.05
CA VAL A 190 -62.04 19.69 11.01
C VAL A 190 -62.27 18.85 12.27
N VAL A 191 -62.80 17.64 12.10
CA VAL A 191 -63.24 16.78 13.22
C VAL A 191 -62.14 15.84 13.68
N ALA A 192 -61.34 15.38 12.74
CA ALA A 192 -60.23 14.48 13.01
C ALA A 192 -59.04 14.90 12.16
N LEU A 193 -57.86 14.87 12.77
CA LEU A 193 -56.58 14.98 12.10
C LEU A 193 -55.66 13.91 12.66
N SER A 194 -55.12 13.08 11.79
CA SER A 194 -54.20 12.01 12.14
C SER A 194 -52.92 12.15 11.33
N ARG A 195 -51.77 11.93 11.97
CA ARG A 195 -50.50 11.82 11.26
C ARG A 195 -50.35 10.39 10.78
N VAL A 196 -50.09 10.22 9.49
CA VAL A 196 -49.82 8.93 8.89
C VAL A 196 -48.35 8.61 9.13
N THR A 197 -48.07 7.58 9.93
CA THR A 197 -46.72 7.05 10.14
C THR A 197 -46.61 5.69 9.46
N HIS A 198 -45.38 5.20 9.27
CA HIS A 198 -45.15 3.92 8.62
C HIS A 198 -45.78 2.72 9.38
N ASP A 199 -45.90 2.85 10.71
CA ASP A 199 -46.38 1.78 11.59
C ASP A 199 -47.85 1.93 12.01
N GLY A 200 -48.55 2.96 11.53
CA GLY A 200 -49.96 3.18 11.82
C GLY A 200 -50.44 4.62 11.63
N ARG A 201 -51.63 4.93 12.15
CA ARG A 201 -52.14 6.30 12.27
C ARG A 201 -51.99 6.74 13.72
N GLU A 202 -51.20 7.76 13.96
CA GLU A 202 -51.21 8.43 15.26
C GLU A 202 -52.51 9.23 15.34
N PHE A 203 -53.43 8.74 16.17
CA PHE A 203 -54.77 9.30 16.31
C PHE A 203 -54.70 10.57 17.16
N GLN A 204 -55.25 11.68 16.65
CA GLN A 204 -55.16 13.05 17.18
C GLN A 204 -53.74 13.63 17.20
N ALA A 205 -53.24 14.00 16.03
CA ALA A 205 -52.17 14.99 15.99
C ALA A 205 -52.67 16.28 16.68
N PRO A 206 -51.85 16.97 17.50
CA PRO A 206 -52.26 18.23 18.10
C PRO A 206 -52.59 19.23 16.97
N PHE A 207 -53.82 19.73 16.95
CA PHE A 207 -54.23 20.82 16.07
C PHE A 207 -55.19 21.72 16.82
N ALA A 208 -55.11 23.02 16.54
CA ALA A 208 -56.08 23.99 17.03
C ALA A 208 -57.12 24.19 15.92
N PRO A 209 -58.34 23.65 16.03
CA PRO A 209 -59.39 23.94 15.05
C PRO A 209 -59.71 25.43 15.11
N HIS A 210 -59.38 26.16 14.04
CA HIS A 210 -59.91 27.50 13.87
C HIS A 210 -61.35 27.37 13.38
N GLU A 211 -62.32 27.87 14.15
CA GLU A 211 -63.72 27.85 13.73
C GLU A 211 -63.86 28.66 12.43
N ALA A 212 -64.20 27.95 11.36
CA ALA A 212 -64.46 28.60 10.09
C ALA A 212 -65.82 29.32 10.16
N PRO A 213 -65.94 30.52 9.57
CA PRO A 213 -67.20 31.23 9.53
C PRO A 213 -68.27 30.42 8.78
N ALA A 214 -69.52 30.53 9.24
CA ALA A 214 -70.65 29.88 8.59
C ALA A 214 -70.79 30.35 7.13
N LEU A 215 -70.81 29.41 6.19
CA LEU A 215 -70.89 29.67 4.75
C LEU A 215 -72.35 29.61 4.30
N LYS A 216 -72.81 30.66 3.63
CA LYS A 216 -74.14 30.70 3.01
C LYS A 216 -74.03 30.22 1.56
N LEU A 217 -74.58 29.05 1.27
CA LEU A 217 -74.64 28.49 -0.08
C LEU A 217 -76.01 28.82 -0.68
N ALA A 218 -76.00 29.55 -1.81
CA ALA A 218 -77.21 29.73 -2.60
C ALA A 218 -77.55 28.44 -3.38
N GLY A 219 -78.83 28.20 -3.66
CA GLY A 219 -79.29 27.03 -4.41
C GLY A 219 -78.56 26.87 -5.75
N GLY A 220 -77.96 25.70 -5.98
CA GLY A 220 -77.18 25.39 -7.19
C GLY A 220 -75.83 26.10 -7.34
N ALA A 221 -75.44 26.98 -6.41
CA ALA A 221 -74.20 27.74 -6.51
C ALA A 221 -72.96 26.95 -6.05
N SER A 222 -71.80 27.32 -6.59
CA SER A 222 -70.49 26.84 -6.14
C SER A 222 -69.75 27.95 -5.40
N LEU A 223 -69.23 27.67 -4.21
CA LEU A 223 -68.50 28.62 -3.36
C LEU A 223 -67.11 28.08 -3.01
N PRO A 224 -66.03 28.79 -3.37
CA PRO A 224 -64.69 28.47 -2.86
C PRO A 224 -64.54 28.97 -1.42
N ALA A 225 -63.98 28.14 -0.54
CA ALA A 225 -63.64 28.49 0.83
C ALA A 225 -62.21 28.04 1.16
N THR A 226 -61.57 28.69 2.13
CA THR A 226 -60.23 28.36 2.60
C THR A 226 -60.28 28.10 4.10
N LEU A 227 -59.70 26.98 4.53
CA LEU A 227 -59.60 26.55 5.91
C LEU A 227 -58.14 26.58 6.34
N THR A 228 -57.83 27.30 7.41
CA THR A 228 -56.48 27.29 7.99
C THR A 228 -56.43 26.21 9.07
N VAL A 229 -55.52 25.25 8.91
CA VAL A 229 -55.20 24.23 9.90
C VAL A 229 -53.86 24.60 10.54
N GLU A 230 -53.88 24.93 11.83
CA GLU A 230 -52.70 25.32 12.60
C GLU A 230 -52.32 24.25 13.63
N GLY A 231 -51.07 24.30 14.11
CA GLY A 231 -50.58 23.40 15.14
C GLY A 231 -49.86 22.15 14.62
N LEU A 232 -49.63 22.02 13.30
CA LEU A 232 -49.03 20.83 12.71
C LEU A 232 -47.55 20.69 13.13
N GLU A 233 -47.18 19.57 13.73
CA GLU A 233 -45.83 19.33 14.29
C GLU A 233 -44.92 18.57 13.32
N GLY A 234 -44.09 19.32 12.59
CA GLY A 234 -43.04 18.77 11.73
C GLY A 234 -43.54 18.15 10.41
N ALA A 235 -42.61 17.59 9.65
CA ALA A 235 -42.87 16.98 8.34
C ALA A 235 -43.61 15.65 8.44
N GLY A 236 -44.42 15.33 7.43
CA GLY A 236 -45.20 14.10 7.35
C GLY A 236 -46.45 14.24 6.53
N GLU A 237 -47.16 13.12 6.36
CA GLU A 237 -48.51 13.12 5.81
C GLU A 237 -49.53 13.23 6.95
N TYR A 238 -50.45 14.17 6.81
CA TYR A 238 -51.56 14.37 7.72
C TYR A 238 -52.86 14.10 6.99
N GLN A 239 -53.65 13.17 7.52
CA GLN A 239 -54.96 12.83 7.01
C GLN A 239 -56.02 13.42 7.93
N GLY A 240 -56.81 14.36 7.38
CA GLY A 240 -57.88 15.05 8.08
C GLY A 240 -59.26 14.64 7.56
N THR A 241 -60.28 14.76 8.42
CA THR A 241 -61.70 14.63 8.04
C THR A 241 -62.37 15.99 8.23
N LEU A 242 -62.78 16.58 7.11
CA LEU A 242 -63.58 17.79 7.04
C LEU A 242 -65.06 17.41 7.18
N ARG A 243 -65.72 17.92 8.20
CA ARG A 243 -67.15 17.79 8.41
C ARG A 243 -67.86 19.07 8.00
N LEU A 244 -68.83 18.93 7.12
CA LEU A 244 -69.78 19.97 6.75
C LEU A 244 -71.07 19.75 7.53
N SER A 245 -71.33 20.58 8.53
CA SER A 245 -72.53 20.48 9.36
C SER A 245 -73.55 21.59 9.04
N SER A 246 -74.83 21.23 9.13
CA SER A 246 -75.96 22.17 9.10
C SER A 246 -76.90 21.86 10.27
N PRO A 247 -77.62 22.85 10.85
CA PRO A 247 -78.41 22.63 12.07
C PRO A 247 -79.52 21.56 11.96
N THR A 248 -79.98 21.25 10.74
CA THR A 248 -81.18 20.42 10.52
C THR A 248 -80.94 19.21 9.60
N ARG A 249 -79.70 18.93 9.20
CA ARG A 249 -79.36 17.88 8.20
C ARG A 249 -78.21 17.02 8.70
N GLN A 250 -78.08 15.79 8.17
CA GLN A 250 -76.92 14.95 8.47
C GLN A 250 -75.64 15.58 7.92
N PRO A 251 -74.55 15.60 8.70
CA PRO A 251 -73.28 16.15 8.25
C PRO A 251 -72.68 15.32 7.11
N VAL A 252 -71.91 15.97 6.24
CA VAL A 252 -71.11 15.31 5.20
C VAL A 252 -69.65 15.36 5.59
N ASP A 253 -69.04 14.19 5.75
CA ASP A 253 -67.64 14.02 6.10
C ASP A 253 -66.82 13.74 4.83
N GLN A 254 -65.73 14.48 4.64
CA GLN A 254 -64.86 14.39 3.48
C GLN A 254 -63.40 14.38 3.92
N THR A 255 -62.64 13.40 3.44
CA THR A 255 -61.22 13.27 3.81
C THR A 255 -60.33 14.17 2.95
N PHE A 256 -59.31 14.77 3.56
CA PHE A 256 -58.28 15.53 2.89
C PHE A 256 -56.87 15.13 3.38
N HIS A 257 -55.86 15.37 2.54
CA HIS A 257 -54.46 15.05 2.82
C HIS A 257 -53.62 16.32 2.80
N VAL A 258 -52.75 16.48 3.79
CA VAL A 258 -51.75 17.54 3.88
C VAL A 258 -50.38 16.90 3.94
N PHE A 259 -49.51 17.23 2.99
CA PHE A 259 -48.13 16.78 2.93
C PHE A 259 -47.22 17.92 3.36
N LEU A 260 -46.56 17.74 4.50
CA LEU A 260 -45.57 18.68 5.01
C LEU A 260 -44.17 18.11 4.81
N ARG A 261 -43.26 18.93 4.28
CA ARG A 261 -41.83 18.61 4.23
C ARG A 261 -40.99 19.73 4.85
N GLU A 262 -39.87 19.40 5.45
CA GLU A 262 -38.92 20.39 5.95
C GLU A 262 -38.22 21.12 4.78
N GLY A 263 -37.56 22.24 5.09
CA GLY A 263 -36.79 23.01 4.10
C GLY A 263 -35.60 22.24 3.54
N TRP A 264 -35.30 22.41 2.24
CA TRP A 264 -34.19 21.75 1.55
C TRP A 264 -32.82 21.99 2.19
N TRP A 265 -32.65 23.12 2.89
CA TRP A 265 -31.40 23.48 3.56
C TRP A 265 -31.08 22.54 4.74
N VAL A 266 -32.08 21.94 5.37
CA VAL A 266 -31.89 20.95 6.45
C VAL A 266 -31.27 19.68 5.89
N ALA A 267 -31.77 19.21 4.73
CA ALA A 267 -31.21 18.06 4.01
C ALA A 267 -29.74 18.32 3.63
N PHE A 268 -29.49 19.50 3.07
CA PHE A 268 -28.15 19.93 2.68
C PHE A 268 -27.18 19.96 3.88
N ALA A 269 -27.60 20.53 5.02
CA ALA A 269 -26.78 20.60 6.22
C ALA A 269 -26.38 19.20 6.75
N TRP A 270 -27.31 18.25 6.78
CA TRP A 270 -27.02 16.87 7.19
C TRP A 270 -26.08 16.14 6.21
N ILE A 271 -26.25 16.34 4.90
CA ILE A 271 -25.32 15.81 3.89
C ILE A 271 -23.91 16.38 4.11
N CYS A 272 -23.79 17.69 4.31
CA CYS A 272 -22.51 18.35 4.60
C CYS A 272 -21.87 17.82 5.89
N ALA A 273 -22.66 17.55 6.94
CA ALA A 273 -22.17 16.95 8.17
C ALA A 273 -21.60 15.54 7.94
N GLY A 274 -22.26 14.70 7.13
CA GLY A 274 -21.77 13.38 6.73
C GLY A 274 -20.43 13.45 5.98
N ILE A 275 -20.30 14.41 5.05
CA ILE A 275 -19.06 14.68 4.32
C ILE A 275 -17.93 15.10 5.28
N ALA A 276 -18.21 16.02 6.22
CA ALA A 276 -17.22 16.53 7.16
C ALA A 276 -16.66 15.40 8.07
N VAL A 277 -17.53 14.51 8.57
CA VAL A 277 -17.12 13.32 9.32
C VAL A 277 -16.25 12.40 8.46
N SER A 278 -16.59 12.20 7.18
CA SER A 278 -15.77 11.41 6.27
C SER A 278 -14.38 12.02 6.04
N LEU A 279 -14.28 13.35 5.89
CA LEU A 279 -13.01 14.06 5.75
C LEU A 279 -12.15 13.94 7.02
N LEU A 280 -12.79 14.01 8.19
CA LEU A 280 -12.11 13.82 9.47
C LEU A 280 -11.51 12.40 9.58
N PHE A 281 -12.28 11.37 9.22
CA PHE A 281 -11.75 9.99 9.17
C PHE A 281 -10.61 9.84 8.18
N HIS A 282 -10.68 10.51 7.03
CA HIS A 282 -9.61 10.49 6.04
C HIS A 282 -8.34 11.16 6.58
N TRP A 283 -8.48 12.32 7.22
CA TRP A 283 -7.37 13.02 7.86
C TRP A 283 -6.74 12.19 8.98
N LEU A 284 -7.56 11.54 9.82
CA LEU A 284 -7.10 10.60 10.85
C LEU A 284 -6.34 9.42 10.21
N ALA A 285 -6.90 8.79 9.18
CA ALA A 285 -6.26 7.68 8.49
C ALA A 285 -4.94 8.11 7.83
N GLN A 286 -4.88 9.29 7.20
CA GLN A 286 -3.67 9.82 6.58
C GLN A 286 -2.62 10.27 7.60
N SER A 287 -3.02 10.68 8.81
CA SER A 287 -2.09 11.10 9.86
C SER A 287 -1.53 9.89 10.62
N VAL A 288 -2.31 8.82 10.76
CA VAL A 288 -1.96 7.61 11.54
C VAL A 288 -1.38 6.47 10.68
N ARG A 289 -1.68 6.36 9.37
CA ARG A 289 -1.11 5.32 8.48
C ARG A 289 0.34 5.49 8.00
N PRO A 290 0.91 6.68 7.73
CA PRO A 290 2.29 6.80 7.27
C PRO A 290 3.36 6.15 8.17
N PRO A 291 3.20 6.03 9.50
CA PRO A 291 4.14 5.26 10.31
C PRO A 291 4.14 3.76 9.96
N LEU A 292 3.03 3.16 9.54
CA LEU A 292 2.96 1.72 9.26
C LEU A 292 3.72 1.33 7.98
N GLU A 293 3.59 2.11 6.90
CA GLU A 293 4.33 1.84 5.65
C GLU A 293 5.84 2.04 5.86
N THR A 294 6.22 3.10 6.58
CA THR A 294 7.62 3.38 6.90
C THR A 294 8.18 2.30 7.82
N GLN A 295 7.42 1.88 8.84
CA GLN A 295 7.80 0.80 9.75
C GLN A 295 7.96 -0.53 9.01
N ARG A 296 7.02 -0.87 8.11
CA ARG A 296 7.13 -2.08 7.27
C ARG A 296 8.38 -2.02 6.39
N ALA A 297 8.62 -0.90 5.73
CA ALA A 297 9.78 -0.73 4.86
C ALA A 297 11.11 -0.79 5.65
N ALA A 298 11.16 -0.19 6.85
CA ALA A 298 12.33 -0.25 7.73
C ALA A 298 12.56 -1.67 8.27
N LEU A 299 11.51 -2.42 8.61
CA LEU A 299 11.61 -3.83 9.03
C LEU A 299 12.13 -4.73 7.91
N LEU A 300 11.66 -4.54 6.67
CA LEU A 300 12.17 -5.27 5.52
C LEU A 300 13.66 -4.96 5.30
N LEU A 301 14.04 -3.68 5.32
CA LEU A 301 15.44 -3.27 5.15
C LEU A 301 16.34 -3.84 6.24
N ARG A 302 15.88 -3.83 7.49
CA ARG A 302 16.56 -4.46 8.63
C ARG A 302 16.76 -5.96 8.41
N GLN A 303 15.72 -6.67 7.95
CA GLN A 303 15.81 -8.10 7.66
C GLN A 303 16.86 -8.38 6.58
N GLU A 304 16.86 -7.60 5.50
CA GLU A 304 17.83 -7.73 4.41
C GLU A 304 19.27 -7.47 4.90
N LEU A 305 19.50 -6.38 5.64
CA LEU A 305 20.80 -6.07 6.24
C LEU A 305 21.27 -7.18 7.21
N SER A 306 20.34 -7.81 7.92
CA SER A 306 20.67 -8.90 8.86
C SER A 306 21.08 -10.17 8.12
N LEU A 307 20.48 -10.46 6.96
CA LEU A 307 20.87 -11.58 6.11
C LEU A 307 22.24 -11.32 5.49
N GLU A 308 22.49 -10.10 5.01
CA GLU A 308 23.80 -9.69 4.48
C GLU A 308 24.89 -9.75 5.54
N ALA A 309 24.59 -9.34 6.78
CA ALA A 309 25.54 -9.42 7.90
C ALA A 309 25.89 -10.88 8.26
N ARG A 310 24.91 -11.79 8.22
CA ARG A 310 25.14 -13.23 8.47
C ARG A 310 25.90 -13.92 7.35
N ALA A 311 25.75 -13.45 6.12
CA ALA A 311 26.44 -13.98 4.95
C ALA A 311 27.88 -13.47 4.82
N LEU A 312 28.31 -12.51 5.65
CA LEU A 312 29.64 -11.94 5.60
C LEU A 312 30.65 -12.86 6.30
N GLU A 313 31.79 -13.12 5.66
CA GLU A 313 32.84 -13.96 6.26
C GLU A 313 33.49 -13.30 7.49
N PRO A 314 33.89 -14.09 8.51
CA PRO A 314 34.42 -13.58 9.77
C PRO A 314 35.70 -12.75 9.64
N GLU A 315 36.47 -12.93 8.56
CA GLU A 315 37.69 -12.17 8.29
C GLU A 315 37.43 -10.69 7.94
N ASN A 316 36.19 -10.33 7.55
CA ASN A 316 35.82 -8.97 7.21
C ASN A 316 35.30 -8.16 8.42
N ALA A 317 36.15 -7.93 9.42
CA ALA A 317 35.79 -7.20 10.64
C ALA A 317 35.23 -5.79 10.38
N LEU A 318 35.79 -5.07 9.40
CA LEU A 318 35.32 -3.72 9.06
C LEU A 318 33.95 -3.74 8.37
N GLY A 319 33.73 -4.70 7.46
CA GLY A 319 32.43 -4.88 6.81
C GLY A 319 31.33 -5.22 7.82
N HIS A 320 31.64 -6.06 8.81
CA HIS A 320 30.75 -6.34 9.93
C HIS A 320 30.42 -5.08 10.75
N ARG A 321 31.41 -4.24 11.06
CA ARG A 321 31.18 -2.98 11.80
C ARG A 321 30.23 -2.05 11.04
N LEU A 322 30.42 -1.86 9.74
CA LEU A 322 29.57 -1.02 8.91
C LEU A 322 28.13 -1.55 8.84
N LEU A 323 27.94 -2.84 8.59
CA LEU A 323 26.59 -3.45 8.57
C LEU A 323 25.91 -3.40 9.94
N THR A 324 26.66 -3.61 11.02
CA THR A 324 26.12 -3.50 12.39
C THR A 324 25.71 -2.07 12.70
N GLY A 325 26.47 -1.08 12.22
CA GLY A 325 26.09 0.34 12.29
C GLY A 325 24.78 0.63 11.54
N MET A 326 24.66 0.17 10.29
CA MET A 326 23.44 0.30 9.49
C MET A 326 22.24 -0.42 10.12
N LEU A 327 22.46 -1.60 10.72
CA LEU A 327 21.43 -2.32 11.48
C LEU A 327 20.98 -1.54 12.70
N GLY A 328 21.91 -0.96 13.46
CA GLY A 328 21.60 -0.09 14.59
C GLY A 328 20.78 1.13 14.18
N GLU A 329 21.12 1.78 13.06
CA GLU A 329 20.33 2.88 12.50
C GLU A 329 18.93 2.43 12.07
N ALA A 330 18.80 1.26 11.44
CA ALA A 330 17.51 0.68 11.07
C ALA A 330 16.66 0.33 12.30
N ASP A 331 17.26 -0.21 13.36
CA ASP A 331 16.59 -0.50 14.63
C ASP A 331 16.07 0.78 15.29
N VAL A 332 16.87 1.85 15.32
CA VAL A 332 16.46 3.17 15.82
C VAL A 332 15.31 3.73 14.98
N LEU A 333 15.36 3.59 13.65
CA LEU A 333 14.29 4.02 12.76
C LEU A 333 12.98 3.27 13.02
N VAL A 334 13.04 1.93 13.14
CA VAL A 334 11.87 1.09 13.45
C VAL A 334 11.27 1.47 14.80
N MET A 335 12.11 1.65 15.83
CA MET A 335 11.67 1.98 17.19
C MET A 335 11.03 3.37 17.25
N ARG A 336 11.66 4.39 16.66
CA ARG A 336 11.13 5.77 16.64
C ARG A 336 9.91 5.91 15.73
N ALA A 337 9.83 5.17 14.62
CA ALA A 337 8.65 5.14 13.76
C ALA A 337 7.46 4.47 14.47
N GLY A 338 7.69 3.35 15.17
CA GLY A 338 6.66 2.67 15.96
C GLY A 338 6.16 3.50 17.15
N ALA A 339 7.03 4.30 17.75
CA ALA A 339 6.67 5.24 18.82
C ALA A 339 5.97 6.53 18.31
N GLY A 340 5.82 6.72 17.00
CA GLY A 340 5.29 7.96 16.43
C GLY A 340 6.17 9.20 16.64
N ALA A 341 7.42 9.00 17.07
CA ALA A 341 8.35 10.07 17.46
C ALA A 341 9.10 10.70 16.26
N LEU A 342 8.87 10.20 15.04
CA LEU A 342 9.51 10.66 13.81
C LEU A 342 8.48 11.30 12.88
N LYS A 343 8.81 12.49 12.37
CA LYS A 343 8.03 13.10 11.29
C LYS A 343 8.19 12.25 10.01
N ALA A 344 7.12 12.08 9.24
CA ALA A 344 7.14 11.26 8.02
C ALA A 344 8.26 11.63 7.03
N ARG A 345 8.61 12.93 6.94
CA ARG A 345 9.70 13.42 6.08
C ARG A 345 11.08 12.95 6.55
N GLU A 346 11.33 13.02 7.86
CA GLU A 346 12.58 12.59 8.46
C GLU A 346 12.74 11.08 8.34
N ALA A 347 11.67 10.34 8.65
CA ALA A 347 11.67 8.88 8.56
C ALA A 347 11.95 8.39 7.13
N ARG A 348 11.38 9.07 6.12
CA ARG A 348 11.64 8.77 4.71
C ARG A 348 13.07 9.12 4.30
N ALA A 349 13.61 10.25 4.74
CA ALA A 349 14.98 10.64 4.46
C ALA A 349 16.00 9.64 5.05
N THR A 350 15.79 9.18 6.30
CA THR A 350 16.62 8.14 6.92
C THR A 350 16.50 6.81 6.18
N LEU A 351 15.28 6.41 5.79
CA LEU A 351 15.08 5.18 5.02
C LEU A 351 15.76 5.21 3.65
N ASP A 352 15.67 6.33 2.93
CA ASP A 352 16.32 6.52 1.64
C ASP A 352 17.85 6.53 1.78
N ALA A 353 18.38 7.12 2.85
CA ALA A 353 19.81 7.09 3.17
C ALA A 353 20.31 5.66 3.45
N LEU A 354 19.59 4.88 4.27
CA LEU A 354 19.92 3.49 4.56
C LEU A 354 19.88 2.60 3.30
N ARG A 355 18.89 2.80 2.42
CA ARG A 355 18.83 2.11 1.12
C ARG A 355 20.02 2.45 0.23
N GLY A 356 20.40 3.73 0.18
CA GLY A 356 21.57 4.18 -0.57
C GLY A 356 22.88 3.57 -0.05
N LYS A 357 23.07 3.54 1.28
CA LYS A 357 24.23 2.87 1.91
C LYS A 357 24.26 1.38 1.59
N ARG A 358 23.12 0.69 1.69
CA ARG A 358 23.00 -0.73 1.36
C ARG A 358 23.38 -1.01 -0.10
N ALA A 359 22.91 -0.20 -1.05
CA ALA A 359 23.26 -0.36 -2.46
C ALA A 359 24.77 -0.17 -2.71
N LEU A 360 25.40 0.73 -1.95
CA LEU A 360 26.81 1.07 -2.08
C LEU A 360 27.75 0.03 -1.42
N PHE A 361 27.32 -0.60 -0.33
CA PHE A 361 28.14 -1.49 0.47
C PHE A 361 28.74 -2.70 -0.29
N PRO A 362 27.99 -3.48 -1.10
CA PRO A 362 28.55 -4.58 -1.86
C PRO A 362 29.64 -4.15 -2.85
N ARG A 363 29.44 -3.01 -3.51
CA ARG A 363 30.42 -2.44 -4.45
C ARG A 363 31.68 -1.98 -3.72
N TRP A 364 31.52 -1.25 -2.62
CA TRP A 364 32.66 -0.86 -1.77
C TRP A 364 33.45 -2.07 -1.29
N ARG A 365 32.77 -3.16 -0.87
CA ARG A 365 33.42 -4.41 -0.45
C ARG A 365 34.22 -5.03 -1.60
N ALA A 366 33.62 -5.13 -2.78
CA ALA A 366 34.28 -5.68 -3.97
C ALA A 366 35.52 -4.87 -4.36
N ILE A 367 35.41 -3.55 -4.42
CA ILE A 367 36.52 -2.64 -4.75
C ILE A 367 37.61 -2.73 -3.70
N ARG A 368 37.26 -2.76 -2.40
CA ARG A 368 38.24 -2.93 -1.33
C ARG A 368 39.05 -4.22 -1.49
N HIS A 369 38.39 -5.34 -1.81
CA HIS A 369 39.08 -6.60 -2.09
C HIS A 369 39.99 -6.48 -3.31
N GLN A 370 39.54 -5.80 -4.37
CA GLN A 370 40.38 -5.52 -5.55
C GLN A 370 41.60 -4.66 -5.19
N VAL A 371 41.44 -3.62 -4.37
CA VAL A 371 42.54 -2.76 -3.90
C VAL A 371 43.51 -3.57 -3.04
N GLN A 372 43.04 -4.46 -2.17
CA GLN A 372 43.92 -5.35 -1.40
C GLN A 372 44.67 -6.35 -2.28
N ALA A 373 44.04 -6.82 -3.36
CA ALA A 373 44.65 -7.69 -4.36
C ALA A 373 45.51 -6.95 -5.40
N LEU A 374 45.51 -5.61 -5.41
CA LEU A 374 46.20 -4.79 -6.40
C LEU A 374 47.72 -5.01 -6.33
N ARG A 375 48.34 -4.99 -7.51
CA ARG A 375 49.77 -5.17 -7.73
C ARG A 375 50.31 -4.05 -8.61
N PRO A 376 51.49 -3.48 -8.32
CA PRO A 376 52.33 -3.71 -7.13
C PRO A 376 51.74 -3.12 -5.84
N ALA A 377 52.22 -3.57 -4.66
CA ALA A 377 51.71 -3.10 -3.36
C ALA A 377 51.75 -1.57 -3.14
N PRO A 378 52.73 -0.80 -3.66
CA PRO A 378 52.72 0.66 -3.56
C PRO A 378 51.48 1.32 -4.17
N LEU A 379 50.86 0.71 -5.19
CA LEU A 379 49.62 1.24 -5.78
C LEU A 379 48.43 1.18 -4.82
N ARG A 380 48.48 0.34 -3.77
CA ARG A 380 47.35 0.19 -2.84
C ARG A 380 47.08 1.47 -2.05
N GLY A 381 48.12 2.21 -1.66
CA GLY A 381 48.01 3.40 -0.82
C GLY A 381 47.07 4.48 -1.40
N PRO A 382 47.31 4.94 -2.65
CA PRO A 382 46.44 5.90 -3.32
C PRO A 382 44.96 5.48 -3.39
N PHE A 383 44.68 4.22 -3.77
CA PHE A 383 43.30 3.74 -3.88
C PHE A 383 42.65 3.49 -2.52
N GLN A 384 43.42 3.12 -1.48
CA GLN A 384 42.92 3.08 -0.10
C GLN A 384 42.52 4.48 0.39
N ALA A 385 43.29 5.51 0.05
CA ALA A 385 42.95 6.89 0.38
C ALA A 385 41.65 7.35 -0.31
N GLN A 386 41.39 6.90 -1.55
CA GLN A 386 40.13 7.15 -2.26
C GLN A 386 38.93 6.40 -1.66
N LEU A 387 39.14 5.22 -1.06
CA LEU A 387 38.06 4.45 -0.40
C LEU A 387 37.65 5.01 0.97
N SER A 388 38.53 5.75 1.64
CA SER A 388 38.27 6.30 2.97
C SER A 388 37.06 7.27 3.03
N PRO A 389 36.90 8.23 2.10
CA PRO A 389 35.68 9.05 2.02
C PRO A 389 34.39 8.24 1.83
N VAL A 390 34.46 7.16 1.05
CA VAL A 390 33.31 6.27 0.81
C VAL A 390 32.93 5.51 2.09
N GLU A 391 33.92 5.04 2.84
CA GLU A 391 33.73 4.44 4.16
C GLU A 391 33.11 5.43 5.16
N ALA A 392 33.53 6.70 5.14
CA ALA A 392 32.94 7.75 5.96
C ALA A 392 31.44 7.95 5.65
N VAL A 393 31.05 7.98 4.37
CA VAL A 393 29.64 8.07 3.93
C VAL A 393 28.81 6.87 4.40
N LEU A 394 29.38 5.66 4.38
CA LEU A 394 28.71 4.46 4.88
C LEU A 394 28.49 4.50 6.41
N THR A 395 29.34 5.22 7.14
CA THR A 395 29.31 5.32 8.60
C THR A 395 28.46 6.48 9.13
N GLU A 396 28.30 7.54 8.34
CA GLU A 396 27.50 8.72 8.71
C GLU A 396 26.01 8.39 8.86
N ALA A 397 25.31 8.81 9.91
CA ALA A 397 23.93 8.35 10.17
C ALA A 397 22.90 8.72 9.08
N THR A 398 23.03 9.87 8.44
CA THR A 398 22.12 10.34 7.40
C THR A 398 22.87 11.12 6.32
N PRO A 399 23.66 10.45 5.47
CA PRO A 399 24.41 11.12 4.42
C PRO A 399 23.44 11.77 3.43
N PRO A 400 23.76 12.98 2.94
CA PRO A 400 22.96 13.61 1.91
C PRO A 400 23.02 12.76 0.62
N ARG A 401 21.92 12.74 -0.14
CA ARG A 401 21.82 11.97 -1.40
C ARG A 401 22.97 12.27 -2.37
N ALA A 402 23.42 13.52 -2.45
CA ALA A 402 24.56 13.92 -3.28
C ALA A 402 25.88 13.23 -2.86
N ALA A 403 26.09 12.98 -1.56
CA ALA A 403 27.27 12.27 -1.08
C ALA A 403 27.23 10.78 -1.46
N LEU A 404 26.05 10.15 -1.38
CA LEU A 404 25.85 8.77 -1.84
C LEU A 404 26.10 8.62 -3.35
N GLU A 405 25.58 9.56 -4.17
CA GLU A 405 25.79 9.57 -5.62
C GLU A 405 27.27 9.81 -5.99
N THR A 406 27.96 10.69 -5.26
CA THR A 406 29.39 10.95 -5.45
C THR A 406 30.24 9.74 -5.07
N ALA A 407 29.92 9.08 -3.95
CA ALA A 407 30.59 7.87 -3.51
C ALA A 407 30.36 6.72 -4.51
N MET A 408 29.15 6.58 -5.06
CA MET A 408 28.86 5.59 -6.09
C MET A 408 29.69 5.83 -7.36
N LYS A 409 29.73 7.06 -7.87
CA LYS A 409 30.54 7.43 -9.04
C LYS A 409 32.02 7.15 -8.82
N THR A 410 32.53 7.44 -7.62
CA THR A 410 33.92 7.14 -7.23
C THR A 410 34.19 5.64 -7.37
N LEU A 411 33.33 4.79 -6.79
CA LEU A 411 33.47 3.33 -6.89
C LEU A 411 33.32 2.79 -8.32
N GLU A 412 32.53 3.44 -9.18
CA GLU A 412 32.38 3.05 -10.58
C GLU A 412 33.60 3.38 -11.44
N GLN A 413 34.32 4.47 -11.11
CA GLN A 413 35.51 4.91 -11.83
C GLN A 413 36.78 4.15 -11.41
N MET A 414 36.87 3.78 -10.13
CA MET A 414 38.04 3.13 -9.54
C MET A 414 38.56 1.90 -10.30
N PRO A 415 37.74 0.96 -10.81
CA PRO A 415 38.25 -0.19 -11.58
C PRO A 415 39.04 0.22 -12.83
N GLY A 416 38.58 1.24 -13.55
CA GLY A 416 39.27 1.76 -14.73
C GLY A 416 40.60 2.42 -14.35
N GLU A 417 40.61 3.21 -13.28
CA GLU A 417 41.82 3.85 -12.76
C GLU A 417 42.84 2.82 -12.25
N MET A 418 42.38 1.79 -11.53
CA MET A 418 43.23 0.68 -11.06
C MET A 418 43.86 -0.06 -12.23
N LEU A 419 43.09 -0.39 -13.28
CA LEU A 419 43.62 -1.04 -14.48
C LEU A 419 44.67 -0.17 -15.18
N HIS A 420 44.41 1.13 -15.32
CA HIS A 420 45.35 2.06 -15.92
C HIS A 420 46.65 2.17 -15.12
N ALA A 421 46.55 2.35 -13.79
CA ALA A 421 47.71 2.41 -12.89
C ALA A 421 48.52 1.11 -12.91
N THR A 422 47.85 -0.04 -12.89
CA THR A 422 48.49 -1.36 -12.97
C THR A 422 49.24 -1.55 -14.29
N ARG A 423 48.63 -1.13 -15.41
CA ARG A 423 49.26 -1.17 -16.74
C ARG A 423 50.49 -0.27 -16.80
N GLY A 424 50.40 0.93 -16.22
CA GLY A 424 51.52 1.88 -16.13
C GLY A 424 52.68 1.30 -15.34
N ALA A 425 52.41 0.76 -14.14
CA ALA A 425 53.41 0.14 -13.30
C ALA A 425 54.09 -1.06 -13.98
N LEU A 426 53.33 -1.96 -14.60
CA LEU A 426 53.93 -3.10 -15.31
C LEU A 426 54.80 -2.67 -16.50
N ARG A 427 54.40 -1.63 -17.23
CA ARG A 427 55.22 -1.08 -18.32
C ARG A 427 56.56 -0.57 -17.80
N GLU A 428 56.53 0.23 -16.73
CA GLU A 428 57.73 0.76 -16.08
C GLU A 428 58.64 -0.38 -15.59
N SER A 429 58.07 -1.41 -14.95
CA SER A 429 58.83 -2.58 -14.49
C SER A 429 59.44 -3.40 -15.63
N LEU A 430 58.76 -3.51 -16.79
CA LEU A 430 59.29 -4.14 -17.99
C LEU A 430 60.46 -3.35 -18.57
N GLU A 431 60.32 -2.03 -18.71
CA GLU A 431 61.37 -1.14 -19.23
C GLU A 431 62.63 -1.16 -18.35
N LEU A 432 62.45 -1.18 -17.03
CA LEU A 432 63.55 -1.29 -16.07
C LEU A 432 64.32 -2.62 -16.21
N LEU A 433 63.59 -3.75 -16.27
CA LEU A 433 64.22 -5.07 -16.41
C LEU A 433 64.88 -5.24 -17.78
N GLU A 434 64.25 -4.75 -18.85
CA GLU A 434 64.84 -4.75 -20.20
C GLU A 434 66.13 -3.92 -20.26
N GLY A 435 66.12 -2.73 -19.65
CA GLY A 435 67.30 -1.88 -19.52
C GLY A 435 68.46 -2.57 -18.79
N GLU A 436 68.15 -3.31 -17.72
CA GLU A 436 69.13 -4.07 -16.96
C GLU A 436 69.69 -5.27 -17.76
N VAL A 437 68.82 -6.03 -18.42
CA VAL A 437 69.23 -7.15 -19.29
C VAL A 437 70.12 -6.65 -20.43
N LYS A 438 69.76 -5.53 -21.05
CA LYS A 438 70.55 -4.91 -22.13
C LYS A 438 71.93 -4.47 -21.64
N ALA A 439 72.00 -3.76 -20.50
CA ALA A 439 73.26 -3.33 -19.91
C ALA A 439 74.23 -4.50 -19.65
N ARG A 440 73.71 -5.67 -19.26
CA ARG A 440 74.51 -6.89 -18.99
C ARG A 440 74.86 -7.68 -20.24
N ARG A 441 73.97 -7.69 -21.23
CA ARG A 441 74.21 -8.31 -22.54
C ARG A 441 75.36 -7.63 -23.26
N ASP A 442 75.43 -6.31 -23.17
CA ASP A 442 76.40 -5.50 -23.90
C ASP A 442 77.82 -5.56 -23.29
N VAL A 443 78.01 -6.26 -22.15
CA VAL A 443 79.34 -6.52 -21.54
C VAL A 443 80.13 -7.54 -22.39
N PRO A 444 81.26 -7.15 -23.02
CA PRO A 444 81.99 -8.02 -23.94
C PRO A 444 82.51 -9.30 -23.29
N GLY A 445 82.16 -10.44 -23.88
CA GLY A 445 82.59 -11.77 -23.44
C GLY A 445 81.81 -12.36 -22.26
N SER A 446 80.75 -11.70 -21.78
CA SER A 446 79.91 -12.22 -20.69
C SER A 446 79.13 -13.47 -21.13
N ARG A 447 79.31 -14.60 -20.41
CA ARG A 447 78.50 -15.82 -20.63
C ARG A 447 77.06 -15.59 -20.20
N LEU A 448 76.87 -14.97 -19.04
CA LEU A 448 75.57 -14.53 -18.53
C LEU A 448 74.88 -13.59 -19.53
N GLY A 449 75.58 -12.59 -20.08
CA GLY A 449 75.02 -11.64 -21.04
C GLY A 449 74.45 -12.32 -22.30
N ARG A 450 75.14 -13.34 -22.84
CA ARG A 450 74.63 -14.14 -23.97
C ARG A 450 73.39 -14.95 -23.60
N ARG A 451 73.37 -15.58 -22.42
CA ARG A 451 72.22 -16.35 -21.94
C ARG A 451 71.01 -15.47 -21.66
N LEU A 452 71.20 -14.33 -21.00
CA LEU A 452 70.16 -13.34 -20.78
C LEU A 452 69.54 -12.87 -22.10
N GLY A 453 70.36 -12.61 -23.13
CA GLY A 453 69.87 -12.24 -24.45
C GLY A 453 69.07 -13.35 -25.16
N ALA A 454 69.44 -14.61 -24.96
CA ALA A 454 68.77 -15.75 -25.60
C ALA A 454 67.50 -16.19 -24.85
N GLU A 455 67.50 -16.16 -23.52
CA GLU A 455 66.46 -16.72 -22.67
C GLU A 455 65.44 -15.67 -22.19
N LEU A 456 65.88 -14.44 -21.85
CA LEU A 456 64.99 -13.40 -21.28
C LEU A 456 64.41 -12.44 -22.30
N THR A 457 65.20 -11.97 -23.27
CA THR A 457 64.73 -11.01 -24.27
C THR A 457 63.42 -11.45 -24.97
N PRO A 458 63.25 -12.70 -25.44
CA PRO A 458 61.99 -13.11 -26.06
C PRO A 458 60.79 -13.11 -25.09
N GLU A 459 61.00 -13.44 -23.80
CA GLU A 459 59.93 -13.40 -22.79
C GLU A 459 59.53 -11.95 -22.45
N LEU A 460 60.49 -11.02 -22.40
CA LEU A 460 60.21 -9.59 -22.18
C LEU A 460 59.47 -8.97 -23.36
N GLU A 461 59.89 -9.25 -24.59
CA GLU A 461 59.21 -8.80 -25.81
C GLU A 461 57.77 -9.35 -25.86
N LYS A 462 57.58 -10.62 -25.49
CA LYS A 462 56.26 -11.25 -25.40
C LYS A 462 55.38 -10.58 -24.33
N ALA A 463 55.92 -10.32 -23.14
CA ALA A 463 55.17 -9.63 -22.08
C ALA A 463 54.76 -8.20 -22.50
N GLN A 464 55.64 -7.50 -23.23
CA GLN A 464 55.35 -6.17 -23.77
C GLN A 464 54.29 -6.21 -24.87
N ALA A 465 54.33 -7.21 -25.76
CA ALA A 465 53.30 -7.44 -26.76
C ALA A 465 51.94 -7.71 -26.11
N GLN A 466 51.87 -8.63 -25.13
CA GLN A 466 50.64 -8.91 -24.36
C GLN A 466 50.10 -7.67 -23.64
N LEU A 467 50.98 -6.82 -23.11
CA LEU A 467 50.61 -5.55 -22.48
C LEU A 467 50.04 -4.54 -23.49
N SER A 468 50.56 -4.53 -24.72
CA SER A 468 50.06 -3.69 -25.80
C SER A 468 48.68 -4.14 -26.29
N GLU A 469 48.45 -5.45 -26.36
CA GLU A 469 47.18 -6.11 -26.73
C GLU A 469 46.10 -6.04 -25.62
N GLY A 470 46.44 -5.55 -24.43
CA GLY A 470 45.52 -5.44 -23.29
C GLY A 470 45.34 -6.73 -22.48
N GLN A 471 46.15 -7.76 -22.74
CA GLN A 471 46.16 -9.03 -22.01
C GLN A 471 46.96 -8.92 -20.71
N LEU A 472 46.48 -8.07 -19.78
CA LEU A 472 47.24 -7.69 -18.57
C LEU A 472 47.64 -8.90 -17.70
N ALA A 473 46.73 -9.86 -17.50
CA ALA A 473 47.01 -11.04 -16.67
C ALA A 473 48.08 -11.96 -17.29
N GLU A 474 48.08 -12.09 -18.61
CA GLU A 474 49.08 -12.88 -19.32
C GLU A 474 50.43 -12.16 -19.32
N ALA A 475 50.43 -10.84 -19.54
CA ALA A 475 51.64 -10.01 -19.47
C ALA A 475 52.32 -10.12 -18.09
N PHE A 476 51.56 -10.11 -16.98
CA PHE A 476 52.11 -10.37 -15.65
C PHE A 476 52.68 -11.78 -15.52
N THR A 477 51.99 -12.80 -16.03
CA THR A 477 52.45 -14.18 -15.94
C THR A 477 53.76 -14.39 -16.70
N THR A 478 53.87 -13.80 -17.90
CA THR A 478 55.07 -13.83 -18.72
C THR A 478 56.20 -13.02 -18.07
N TYR A 479 55.89 -11.86 -17.49
CA TYR A 479 56.85 -11.05 -16.73
C TYR A 479 57.38 -11.78 -15.48
N ASP A 480 56.52 -12.44 -14.70
CA ASP A 480 56.91 -13.23 -13.53
C ASP A 480 57.82 -14.40 -13.95
N ARG A 481 57.54 -15.05 -15.09
CA ARG A 481 58.42 -16.09 -15.66
C ARG A 481 59.78 -15.52 -16.09
N ALA A 482 59.80 -14.35 -16.70
CA ALA A 482 61.04 -13.67 -17.07
C ALA A 482 61.87 -13.33 -15.82
N ARG A 483 61.22 -12.85 -14.75
CA ARG A 483 61.84 -12.60 -13.44
C ARG A 483 62.38 -13.87 -12.79
N GLU A 484 61.62 -14.97 -12.82
CA GLU A 484 62.07 -16.26 -12.30
C GLU A 484 63.34 -16.74 -13.02
N SER A 485 63.30 -16.72 -14.35
CA SER A 485 64.43 -17.07 -15.21
C SER A 485 65.64 -16.16 -14.94
N TYR A 486 65.38 -14.88 -14.66
CA TYR A 486 66.43 -13.92 -14.30
C TYR A 486 67.17 -14.33 -13.03
N VAL A 487 66.44 -14.61 -11.94
CA VAL A 487 67.02 -15.03 -10.66
C VAL A 487 67.78 -16.33 -10.81
N ASP A 488 67.24 -17.30 -11.56
CA ASP A 488 67.90 -18.59 -11.78
C ASP A 488 69.24 -18.42 -12.49
N LEU A 489 69.29 -17.58 -13.53
CA LEU A 489 70.52 -17.26 -14.27
C LEU A 489 71.54 -16.52 -13.40
N LEU A 490 71.10 -15.55 -12.60
CA LEU A 490 71.95 -14.84 -11.65
C LEU A 490 72.52 -15.79 -10.57
N ALA A 491 71.67 -16.64 -10.00
CA ALA A 491 72.06 -17.63 -9.01
C ALA A 491 73.03 -18.67 -9.60
N GLU A 492 72.83 -19.08 -10.85
CA GLU A 492 73.73 -20.02 -11.53
C GLU A 492 75.10 -19.40 -11.78
N GLU A 493 75.15 -18.15 -12.23
CA GLU A 493 76.39 -17.42 -12.43
C GLU A 493 77.16 -17.29 -11.11
N LEU A 494 76.52 -16.83 -10.02
CA LEU A 494 77.19 -16.69 -8.73
C LEU A 494 77.60 -18.06 -8.14
N ALA A 495 76.79 -19.11 -8.32
CA ALA A 495 77.15 -20.46 -7.91
C ALA A 495 78.37 -20.98 -8.70
N SER A 496 78.46 -20.68 -10.00
CA SER A 496 79.61 -21.08 -10.82
C SER A 496 80.90 -20.41 -10.34
N GLN A 497 80.82 -19.14 -9.93
CA GLN A 497 81.93 -18.39 -9.36
C GLN A 497 82.33 -18.93 -7.98
N ALA A 498 81.37 -19.22 -7.11
CA ALA A 498 81.61 -19.79 -5.79
C ALA A 498 82.16 -21.22 -5.84
N ARG A 499 81.86 -22.01 -6.88
CA ARG A 499 82.41 -23.36 -7.08
C ARG A 499 83.83 -23.37 -7.66
N GLY A 500 84.33 -22.23 -8.12
CA GLY A 500 85.70 -22.08 -8.58
C GLY A 500 86.74 -22.25 -7.45
N GLY A 501 88.02 -22.17 -7.84
CA GLY A 501 89.12 -22.13 -6.87
C GLY A 501 89.06 -20.90 -5.96
N PRO A 502 89.71 -20.95 -4.78
CA PRO A 502 89.68 -19.85 -3.82
C PRO A 502 90.21 -18.55 -4.45
N PRO A 503 89.48 -17.42 -4.29
CA PRO A 503 89.97 -16.11 -4.70
C PRO A 503 91.23 -15.74 -3.93
N LEU A 504 91.98 -14.79 -4.48
CA LEU A 504 93.15 -14.24 -3.82
C LEU A 504 92.81 -13.75 -2.39
N GLY A 505 93.63 -14.16 -1.42
CA GLY A 505 93.50 -13.77 -0.02
C GLY A 505 92.67 -14.69 0.87
N PHE A 506 92.05 -15.73 0.31
CA PHE A 506 91.41 -16.76 1.11
C PHE A 506 92.37 -17.90 1.46
N SER A 507 92.26 -18.40 2.70
CA SER A 507 92.71 -19.75 3.01
C SER A 507 91.71 -20.78 2.43
N ALA A 508 92.14 -22.03 2.23
CA ALA A 508 91.25 -23.07 1.73
C ALA A 508 90.03 -23.28 2.65
N GLY A 509 90.24 -23.22 3.98
CA GLY A 509 89.16 -23.35 4.96
C GLY A 509 88.16 -22.19 4.93
N ASP A 510 88.65 -20.94 4.89
CA ASP A 510 87.79 -19.76 4.87
C ASP A 510 86.96 -19.69 3.57
N TRP A 511 87.56 -20.11 2.45
CA TRP A 511 86.85 -20.21 1.18
C TRP A 511 85.75 -21.28 1.21
N ASP A 512 86.06 -22.47 1.73
CA ASP A 512 85.09 -23.56 1.83
C ASP A 512 83.90 -23.19 2.73
N GLU A 513 84.13 -22.47 3.84
CA GLU A 513 83.07 -21.94 4.71
C GLU A 513 82.20 -20.92 3.96
N LEU A 514 82.81 -19.91 3.33
CA LEU A 514 82.09 -18.88 2.58
C LEU A 514 81.28 -19.51 1.44
N ARG A 515 81.91 -20.40 0.65
CA ARG A 515 81.28 -21.12 -0.46
C ARG A 515 80.03 -21.86 0.01
N THR A 516 80.12 -22.60 1.11
CA THR A 516 78.99 -23.35 1.66
C THR A 516 77.82 -22.44 2.00
N ARG A 517 78.09 -21.29 2.65
CA ARG A 517 77.05 -20.32 3.02
C ARG A 517 76.43 -19.62 1.82
N VAL A 518 77.23 -19.24 0.82
CA VAL A 518 76.74 -18.62 -0.41
C VAL A 518 75.87 -19.60 -1.20
N LEU A 519 76.33 -20.84 -1.41
CA LEU A 519 75.56 -21.86 -2.12
C LEU A 519 74.25 -22.19 -1.41
N ALA A 520 74.25 -22.29 -0.07
CA ALA A 520 73.00 -22.47 0.68
C ALA A 520 72.01 -21.30 0.49
N GLY A 521 72.51 -20.06 0.47
CA GLY A 521 71.69 -18.88 0.18
C GLY A 521 71.13 -18.85 -1.24
N LEU A 522 71.91 -19.33 -2.22
CA LEU A 522 71.47 -19.44 -3.62
C LEU A 522 70.44 -20.55 -3.83
N GLU A 523 70.59 -21.69 -3.16
CA GLU A 523 69.55 -22.73 -3.15
C GLU A 523 68.27 -22.25 -2.45
N ALA A 524 68.38 -21.44 -1.39
CA ALA A 524 67.22 -20.80 -0.77
C ALA A 524 66.52 -19.83 -1.75
N ALA A 525 67.28 -19.07 -2.55
CA ALA A 525 66.71 -18.21 -3.60
C ALA A 525 65.93 -19.03 -4.63
N ARG A 526 66.50 -20.13 -5.12
CA ARG A 526 65.84 -21.05 -6.07
C ARG A 526 64.64 -21.78 -5.47
N GLY A 527 64.66 -22.08 -4.18
CA GLY A 527 63.57 -22.75 -3.46
C GLY A 527 62.35 -21.86 -3.22
N GLN A 528 62.50 -20.52 -3.28
CA GLN A 528 61.46 -19.55 -2.96
C GLN A 528 60.67 -19.05 -4.19
N LYS A 529 60.62 -19.83 -5.28
CA LYS A 529 59.92 -19.49 -6.54
C LYS A 529 58.44 -19.12 -6.39
N ALA A 530 57.76 -19.60 -5.34
CA ALA A 530 56.38 -19.24 -5.03
C ALA A 530 56.22 -17.76 -4.64
N THR A 531 57.30 -17.09 -4.24
CA THR A 531 57.31 -15.67 -3.88
C THR A 531 58.60 -15.04 -4.40
N LEU A 532 58.59 -14.63 -5.67
CA LEU A 532 59.78 -14.15 -6.39
C LEU A 532 60.54 -13.05 -5.64
N ASP A 533 59.87 -12.16 -4.91
CA ASP A 533 60.54 -11.12 -4.12
C ASP A 533 61.43 -11.71 -3.03
N LEU A 534 60.97 -12.77 -2.33
CA LEU A 534 61.79 -13.47 -1.35
C LEU A 534 62.98 -14.18 -2.01
N ALA A 535 62.78 -14.73 -3.21
CA ALA A 535 63.85 -15.34 -4.00
C ALA A 535 64.95 -14.32 -4.36
N PHE A 536 64.56 -13.14 -4.86
CA PHE A 536 65.52 -12.07 -5.14
C PHE A 536 66.19 -11.53 -3.87
N GLU A 537 65.47 -11.38 -2.75
CA GLU A 537 66.09 -10.99 -1.48
C GLU A 537 67.11 -12.04 -0.99
N ALA A 538 66.79 -13.33 -1.12
CA ALA A 538 67.70 -14.42 -0.77
C ALA A 538 68.95 -14.39 -1.66
N TYR A 539 68.78 -14.13 -2.96
CA TYR A 539 69.90 -13.90 -3.87
C TYR A 539 70.74 -12.69 -3.45
N ALA A 540 70.12 -11.54 -3.19
CA ALA A 540 70.81 -10.32 -2.76
C ALA A 540 71.60 -10.53 -1.45
N ARG A 541 71.05 -11.28 -0.50
CA ARG A 541 71.74 -11.69 0.74
C ARG A 541 72.95 -12.57 0.44
N ALA A 542 72.81 -13.59 -0.41
CA ALA A 542 73.90 -14.47 -0.80
C ALA A 542 75.02 -13.71 -1.54
N HIS A 543 74.65 -12.83 -2.46
CA HIS A 543 75.56 -11.97 -3.21
C HIS A 543 76.32 -11.00 -2.29
N ARG A 544 75.62 -10.34 -1.35
CA ARG A 544 76.27 -9.47 -0.34
C ARG A 544 77.24 -10.24 0.54
N LEU A 545 76.89 -11.46 0.94
CA LEU A 545 77.75 -12.33 1.75
C LEU A 545 79.02 -12.70 0.97
N PHE A 546 78.87 -13.08 -0.30
CA PHE A 546 79.99 -13.33 -1.20
C PHE A 546 80.90 -12.10 -1.33
N LEU A 547 80.34 -10.93 -1.67
CA LEU A 547 81.10 -9.70 -1.90
C LEU A 547 81.82 -9.22 -0.63
N THR A 548 81.17 -9.33 0.53
CA THR A 548 81.78 -9.00 1.83
C THR A 548 82.97 -9.91 2.12
N GLY A 549 82.82 -11.22 1.90
CA GLY A 549 83.90 -12.18 2.07
C GLY A 549 85.07 -11.87 1.15
N ALA A 550 84.80 -11.69 -0.14
CA ALA A 550 85.82 -11.43 -1.16
C ALA A 550 86.59 -10.13 -0.90
N THR A 551 85.88 -9.07 -0.51
CA THR A 551 86.49 -7.77 -0.19
C THR A 551 87.41 -7.86 1.04
N ARG A 552 87.00 -8.59 2.08
CA ARG A 552 87.82 -8.77 3.29
C ARG A 552 89.06 -9.62 3.02
N ALA A 553 88.92 -10.72 2.29
CA ALA A 553 90.04 -11.57 1.91
C ALA A 553 91.06 -10.79 1.09
N LEU A 554 90.61 -10.05 0.07
CA LEU A 554 91.49 -9.21 -0.75
C LEU A 554 92.17 -8.13 0.09
N SER A 555 91.44 -7.47 1.00
CA SER A 555 92.01 -6.47 1.91
C SER A 555 93.10 -7.06 2.80
N SER A 556 92.92 -8.29 3.31
CA SER A 556 93.92 -8.97 4.13
C SER A 556 95.17 -9.39 3.36
N ALA A 557 95.02 -9.66 2.05
CA ALA A 557 96.12 -10.07 1.17
C ALA A 557 96.98 -8.91 0.66
N LEU A 558 96.54 -7.65 0.81
CA LEU A 558 97.24 -6.49 0.24
C LEU A 558 98.68 -6.37 0.74
N GLU A 559 98.95 -6.65 2.01
CA GLU A 559 100.30 -6.57 2.57
C GLU A 559 101.22 -7.67 2.04
N ASP A 560 100.71 -8.88 1.87
CA ASP A 560 101.47 -9.97 1.29
C ASP A 560 101.73 -9.75 -0.20
N LEU A 561 100.78 -9.16 -0.93
CA LEU A 561 100.99 -8.71 -2.31
C LEU A 561 102.08 -7.65 -2.43
N LYS A 562 102.11 -6.66 -1.52
CA LYS A 562 103.17 -5.64 -1.50
C LYS A 562 104.54 -6.28 -1.28
N ARG A 563 104.64 -7.32 -0.42
CA ARG A 563 105.86 -8.11 -0.21
C ARG A 563 106.25 -8.96 -1.44
N ASP A 564 105.28 -9.51 -2.15
CA ASP A 564 105.54 -10.27 -3.39
C ASP A 564 106.06 -9.37 -4.52
N VAL A 565 105.57 -8.13 -4.62
CA VAL A 565 106.12 -7.11 -5.52
C VAL A 565 107.59 -6.81 -5.18
N ASP A 566 107.95 -6.72 -3.90
CA ASP A 566 109.35 -6.49 -3.48
C ASP A 566 110.28 -7.64 -3.84
N ARG A 567 109.78 -8.88 -3.71
CA ARG A 567 110.54 -10.10 -3.97
C ARG A 567 110.72 -10.40 -5.46
N THR A 568 109.98 -9.73 -6.34
CA THR A 568 110.05 -9.96 -7.78
C THR A 568 111.33 -9.35 -8.36
N ALA A 569 112.35 -10.19 -8.56
CA ALA A 569 113.67 -9.78 -9.06
C ALA A 569 113.63 -9.15 -10.47
N GLU A 570 112.64 -9.54 -11.29
CA GLU A 570 112.45 -9.10 -12.68
C GLU A 570 111.98 -7.63 -12.80
N LEU A 571 111.61 -6.97 -11.70
CA LEU A 571 111.12 -5.59 -11.69
C LEU A 571 112.20 -4.58 -11.30
N SER A 572 112.30 -3.50 -12.07
CA SER A 572 113.13 -2.33 -11.73
C SER A 572 112.62 -1.64 -10.45
N PRO A 573 113.49 -0.93 -9.70
CA PRO A 573 113.08 -0.21 -8.49
C PRO A 573 111.92 0.76 -8.73
N ALA A 574 111.93 1.47 -9.87
CA ALA A 574 110.86 2.39 -10.25
C ALA A 574 109.51 1.67 -10.45
N HIS A 575 109.49 0.53 -11.15
CA HIS A 575 108.26 -0.25 -11.34
C HIS A 575 107.75 -0.89 -10.03
N ARG A 576 108.63 -1.25 -9.09
CA ARG A 576 108.21 -1.75 -7.77
C ARG A 576 107.49 -0.67 -6.97
N THR A 577 108.02 0.56 -6.96
CA THR A 577 107.38 1.69 -6.28
C THR A 577 106.03 2.03 -6.90
N GLU A 578 105.94 2.11 -8.25
CA GLU A 578 104.67 2.38 -8.95
C GLU A 578 103.59 1.33 -8.61
N ARG A 579 103.95 0.04 -8.65
CA ARG A 579 103.01 -1.04 -8.36
C ARG A 579 102.54 -1.05 -6.91
N LYS A 580 103.44 -0.75 -5.97
CA LYS A 580 103.08 -0.58 -4.54
C LYS A 580 102.14 0.59 -4.32
N GLU A 581 102.36 1.72 -5.01
CA GLU A 581 101.46 2.86 -4.95
C GLU A 581 100.06 2.49 -5.47
N ARG A 582 99.99 1.75 -6.59
CA ARG A 582 98.72 1.21 -7.12
C ARG A 582 98.04 0.24 -6.15
N LEU A 583 98.79 -0.67 -5.52
CA LEU A 583 98.24 -1.52 -4.45
C LEU A 583 97.74 -0.70 -3.24
N GLY A 584 98.39 0.42 -2.93
CA GLY A 584 97.93 1.37 -1.91
C GLY A 584 96.59 2.05 -2.25
N LYS A 585 96.30 2.24 -3.54
CA LYS A 585 94.99 2.78 -4.01
C LYS A 585 93.84 1.79 -3.82
N LEU A 586 94.11 0.50 -3.61
CA LEU A 586 93.08 -0.52 -3.40
C LEU A 586 92.41 -0.41 -2.03
N GLU A 587 93.15 -0.06 -0.99
CA GLU A 587 92.64 0.01 0.37
C GLU A 587 91.41 0.94 0.52
N PRO A 588 91.43 2.20 0.05
CA PRO A 588 90.24 3.06 0.12
C PRO A 588 89.07 2.54 -0.73
N LEU A 589 89.34 1.86 -1.86
CA LEU A 589 88.28 1.28 -2.70
C LEU A 589 87.59 0.08 -2.02
N LEU A 590 88.36 -0.78 -1.34
CA LEU A 590 87.81 -1.92 -0.60
C LEU A 590 87.07 -1.46 0.66
N GLN A 591 87.57 -0.44 1.37
CA GLN A 591 86.85 0.17 2.50
C GLN A 591 85.53 0.80 2.03
N ALA A 592 85.54 1.53 0.91
CA ALA A 592 84.33 2.10 0.31
C ALA A 592 83.33 1.00 -0.09
N THR A 593 83.81 -0.14 -0.60
CA THR A 593 82.97 -1.30 -0.93
C THR A 593 82.25 -1.83 0.32
N LEU A 594 82.95 -2.03 1.44
CA LEU A 594 82.35 -2.50 2.69
C LEU A 594 81.38 -1.47 3.30
N GLU A 595 81.70 -0.19 3.25
CA GLU A 595 80.82 0.91 3.67
C GLU A 595 79.50 0.89 2.88
N LYS A 596 79.57 0.83 1.56
CA LYS A 596 78.41 0.76 0.67
C LYS A 596 77.56 -0.49 0.91
N LEU A 597 78.20 -1.65 1.12
CA LEU A 597 77.49 -2.86 1.52
C LEU A 597 76.77 -2.70 2.86
N ARG A 598 77.39 -2.04 3.86
CA ARG A 598 76.75 -1.78 5.17
C ARG A 598 75.51 -0.88 5.02
N ARG A 599 75.56 0.12 4.14
CA ARG A 599 74.46 1.05 3.84
C ARG A 599 73.35 0.43 2.98
N GLY A 600 73.50 -0.81 2.52
CA GLY A 600 72.52 -1.44 1.65
C GLY A 600 72.56 -0.89 0.22
N GLN A 601 73.74 -0.51 -0.27
CA GLN A 601 73.98 -0.05 -1.64
C GLN A 601 74.86 -1.07 -2.41
N PRO A 602 74.34 -2.25 -2.79
CA PRO A 602 75.17 -3.30 -3.37
C PRO A 602 75.68 -2.95 -4.78
N ALA A 603 74.94 -2.17 -5.57
CA ALA A 603 75.34 -1.71 -6.91
C ALA A 603 76.62 -0.90 -6.89
N GLU A 604 76.63 0.12 -6.05
CA GLU A 604 77.77 0.98 -5.89
C GLU A 604 78.96 0.23 -5.29
N ALA A 605 78.70 -0.81 -4.47
CA ALA A 605 79.73 -1.66 -3.89
C ALA A 605 80.35 -2.57 -4.96
N VAL A 606 79.55 -3.17 -5.84
CA VAL A 606 80.04 -3.95 -6.99
C VAL A 606 80.93 -3.08 -7.86
N ALA A 607 80.48 -1.88 -8.24
CA ALA A 607 81.28 -0.97 -9.07
C ALA A 607 82.62 -0.59 -8.41
N SER A 608 82.62 -0.32 -7.09
CA SER A 608 83.86 -0.06 -6.34
C SER A 608 84.77 -1.28 -6.24
N TYR A 609 84.21 -2.48 -6.11
CA TYR A 609 84.97 -3.73 -6.09
C TYR A 609 85.56 -4.06 -7.46
N GLU A 610 84.81 -3.87 -8.54
CA GLU A 610 85.30 -4.03 -9.92
C GLU A 610 86.43 -3.05 -10.25
N ALA A 611 86.31 -1.78 -9.82
CA ALA A 611 87.39 -0.81 -9.93
C ALA A 611 88.63 -1.26 -9.14
N ALA A 612 88.46 -1.81 -7.94
CA ALA A 612 89.57 -2.39 -7.17
C ALA A 612 90.21 -3.58 -7.91
N LEU A 613 89.41 -4.47 -8.51
CA LEU A 613 89.95 -5.58 -9.31
C LEU A 613 90.69 -5.11 -10.57
N ALA A 614 90.25 -4.03 -11.21
CA ALA A 614 90.92 -3.44 -12.36
C ALA A 614 92.31 -2.90 -11.99
N GLU A 615 92.40 -2.12 -10.90
CA GLU A 615 93.66 -1.63 -10.35
C GLU A 615 94.58 -2.77 -9.89
N LEU A 616 94.01 -3.79 -9.25
CA LEU A 616 94.75 -4.99 -8.83
C LEU A 616 95.39 -5.69 -10.04
N ARG A 617 94.64 -5.87 -11.13
CA ARG A 617 95.19 -6.47 -12.37
C ARG A 617 96.35 -5.66 -12.92
N GLN A 618 96.22 -4.34 -12.98
CA GLN A 618 97.29 -3.46 -13.45
C GLN A 618 98.53 -3.52 -12.54
N ALA A 619 98.34 -3.58 -11.22
CA ALA A 619 99.43 -3.67 -10.26
C ALA A 619 100.20 -5.01 -10.34
N LEU A 620 99.52 -6.09 -10.75
CA LEU A 620 100.08 -7.46 -10.76
C LEU A 620 100.61 -7.92 -12.12
N VAL A 621 100.55 -7.11 -13.19
CA VAL A 621 101.07 -7.47 -14.52
C VAL A 621 102.56 -7.87 -14.44
N GLY A 622 102.91 -9.14 -14.62
CA GLY A 622 104.29 -9.62 -14.53
C GLY A 622 104.83 -9.79 -13.10
N VAL A 623 103.96 -9.83 -12.09
CA VAL A 623 104.32 -10.25 -10.72
C VAL A 623 103.94 -11.72 -10.55
N LYS A 624 104.86 -12.56 -10.07
CA LYS A 624 104.54 -13.95 -9.69
C LYS A 624 103.89 -13.94 -8.30
N VAL A 625 102.56 -14.03 -8.26
CA VAL A 625 101.79 -14.05 -7.01
C VAL A 625 101.50 -15.48 -6.57
N ARG A 626 101.58 -15.75 -5.26
CA ARG A 626 101.11 -17.02 -4.68
C ARG A 626 99.59 -17.01 -4.57
N GLY A 627 98.92 -17.53 -5.59
CA GLY A 627 97.46 -17.68 -5.61
C GLY A 627 96.89 -17.49 -7.01
N HIS A 628 95.65 -17.92 -7.20
CA HIS A 628 94.93 -17.67 -8.46
C HIS A 628 94.26 -16.30 -8.39
N ILE A 629 94.69 -15.39 -9.26
CA ILE A 629 93.89 -14.20 -9.58
C ILE A 629 92.72 -14.72 -10.41
N THR A 630 91.52 -14.72 -9.85
CA THR A 630 90.32 -15.14 -10.57
C THR A 630 90.15 -14.22 -11.80
N GLU A 631 90.31 -14.78 -13.00
CA GLU A 631 90.07 -14.07 -14.26
C GLU A 631 88.59 -13.71 -14.35
N ARG A 632 88.27 -12.46 -13.98
CA ARG A 632 86.91 -11.87 -13.94
C ARG A 632 85.93 -12.52 -12.96
N LEU A 633 85.85 -11.92 -11.77
CA LEU A 633 84.62 -11.87 -11.00
C LEU A 633 83.68 -10.84 -11.64
N VAL A 634 82.81 -11.28 -12.56
CA VAL A 634 81.67 -10.46 -13.00
C VAL A 634 80.59 -10.63 -11.93
N LEU A 635 80.63 -9.77 -10.92
CA LEU A 635 79.72 -9.86 -9.79
C LEU A 635 78.40 -9.19 -10.17
N ALA A 636 77.55 -9.99 -10.81
CA ALA A 636 76.23 -9.60 -11.21
C ALA A 636 75.37 -9.33 -9.97
N GLU A 637 75.11 -8.07 -9.63
CA GLU A 637 74.07 -7.74 -8.65
C GLU A 637 72.68 -8.12 -9.20
N ALA A 638 71.65 -8.28 -8.38
CA ALA A 638 70.28 -8.15 -8.86
C ALA A 638 69.85 -6.71 -8.58
N SER A 639 69.43 -5.94 -9.60
CA SER A 639 68.93 -4.60 -9.33
C SER A 639 67.68 -4.65 -8.45
N PRO A 640 67.51 -3.75 -7.47
CA PRO A 640 66.25 -3.56 -6.76
C PRO A 640 65.09 -3.17 -7.72
N ALA A 641 65.40 -2.68 -8.92
CA ALA A 641 64.40 -2.40 -9.95
C ALA A 641 63.71 -3.66 -10.53
N ALA A 642 64.33 -4.84 -10.44
CA ALA A 642 63.74 -6.13 -10.82
C ALA A 642 62.91 -6.77 -9.68
N LEU A 643 62.82 -6.08 -8.53
CA LEU A 643 62.59 -6.66 -7.21
C LEU A 643 61.28 -6.19 -6.56
N GLU A 644 60.62 -5.15 -7.09
CA GLU A 644 59.41 -4.61 -6.49
C GLU A 644 58.14 -5.04 -7.21
N LEU A 645 57.64 -6.25 -6.95
CA LEU A 645 56.25 -6.61 -7.25
C LEU A 645 55.75 -7.72 -6.30
N PRO A 646 55.28 -7.39 -5.08
CA PRO A 646 54.72 -8.38 -4.16
C PRO A 646 53.37 -8.91 -4.63
N LEU A 647 53.30 -10.23 -4.81
CA LEU A 647 52.11 -10.99 -5.21
C LEU A 647 51.23 -11.39 -4.02
N ALA A 648 49.91 -11.24 -4.17
CA ALA A 648 48.89 -12.04 -3.49
C ALA A 648 47.66 -12.23 -4.42
N GLY A 649 47.11 -13.46 -4.47
CA GLY A 649 45.73 -13.86 -4.84
C GLY A 649 45.14 -13.51 -6.23
N LYS A 650 44.52 -14.50 -6.89
CA LYS A 650 43.63 -14.29 -8.07
C LYS A 650 42.27 -13.76 -7.60
N PRO A 651 41.74 -12.65 -8.16
CA PRO A 651 40.35 -12.26 -7.92
C PRO A 651 39.40 -13.02 -8.85
N THR A 652 38.37 -13.63 -8.28
CA THR A 652 37.26 -14.26 -9.02
C THR A 652 36.20 -13.19 -9.32
N PRO A 653 35.78 -12.99 -10.59
CA PRO A 653 34.69 -12.08 -10.90
C PRO A 653 33.34 -12.71 -10.51
N LEU A 654 32.54 -11.98 -9.73
CA LEU A 654 31.14 -12.33 -9.44
C LEU A 654 30.22 -11.68 -10.49
N PRO A 655 29.19 -12.38 -10.98
CA PRO A 655 28.27 -11.87 -11.99
C PRO A 655 27.38 -10.75 -11.42
N THR A 656 27.27 -9.67 -12.19
CA THR A 656 26.36 -8.54 -11.95
C THR A 656 24.91 -8.94 -12.24
N ALA A 657 24.05 -8.85 -11.23
CA ALA A 657 22.60 -8.99 -11.41
C ALA A 657 22.00 -7.68 -11.97
N PRO A 658 20.96 -7.74 -12.81
CA PRO A 658 20.35 -6.56 -13.41
C PRO A 658 19.48 -5.78 -12.41
N GLU A 659 19.69 -4.47 -12.38
CA GLU A 659 18.98 -3.50 -11.55
C GLU A 659 17.58 -3.18 -12.11
N PRO A 660 16.52 -3.19 -11.30
CA PRO A 660 15.21 -2.67 -11.70
C PRO A 660 15.20 -1.12 -11.66
N PRO A 661 14.46 -0.47 -12.58
CA PRO A 661 14.47 0.99 -12.72
C PRO A 661 13.75 1.70 -11.56
N LEU A 662 14.42 2.67 -10.95
CA LEU A 662 13.89 3.54 -9.89
C LEU A 662 13.38 4.86 -10.49
N VAL A 663 12.07 5.10 -10.38
CA VAL A 663 11.41 6.37 -10.75
C VAL A 663 11.41 7.31 -9.54
N PRO A 664 11.84 8.59 -9.66
CA PRO A 664 11.91 9.53 -8.54
C PRO A 664 10.58 10.29 -8.30
N PRO A 665 9.95 10.24 -7.12
CA PRO A 665 8.72 10.98 -6.82
C PRO A 665 9.02 12.21 -5.96
N GLY A 666 9.61 13.26 -6.55
CA GLY A 666 10.04 14.47 -5.83
C GLY A 666 9.12 15.69 -5.95
N ALA A 667 8.51 15.92 -7.12
CA ALA A 667 7.86 17.21 -7.43
C ALA A 667 6.32 17.19 -7.43
N VAL A 668 5.68 16.02 -7.26
CA VAL A 668 4.23 15.84 -7.48
C VAL A 668 3.37 16.16 -6.24
N THR A 669 3.97 16.27 -5.05
CA THR A 669 3.22 16.18 -3.78
C THR A 669 2.54 17.48 -3.33
N ARG A 670 3.05 18.66 -3.72
CA ARG A 670 2.45 19.95 -3.32
C ARG A 670 1.28 20.35 -4.23
N GLY A 671 1.41 20.12 -5.53
CA GLY A 671 0.32 20.31 -6.50
C GLY A 671 -0.84 19.36 -6.23
N ARG A 672 -0.54 18.09 -5.88
CA ARG A 672 -1.55 17.08 -5.57
C ARG A 672 -2.42 17.45 -4.36
N ARG A 673 -1.87 18.07 -3.32
CA ARG A 673 -2.68 18.48 -2.14
C ARG A 673 -3.68 19.60 -2.45
N LEU A 674 -3.30 20.55 -3.29
CA LEU A 674 -4.21 21.63 -3.73
C LEU A 674 -5.26 21.10 -4.70
N SER A 675 -4.89 20.21 -5.62
CA SER A 675 -5.87 19.55 -6.49
C SER A 675 -6.81 18.64 -5.71
N ASP A 676 -6.31 17.88 -4.75
CA ASP A 676 -7.13 16.98 -3.92
C ASP A 676 -8.12 17.78 -3.07
N ALA A 677 -7.71 18.91 -2.49
CA ALA A 677 -8.62 19.80 -1.75
C ALA A 677 -9.70 20.44 -2.64
N GLY A 678 -9.31 20.90 -3.84
CA GLY A 678 -10.23 21.46 -4.83
C GLY A 678 -11.24 20.44 -5.33
N ILE A 679 -10.78 19.24 -5.70
CA ILE A 679 -11.63 18.12 -6.14
C ILE A 679 -12.57 17.69 -5.01
N SER A 680 -12.09 17.60 -3.76
CA SER A 680 -12.92 17.24 -2.61
C SER A 680 -14.04 18.25 -2.37
N THR A 681 -13.73 19.55 -2.47
CA THR A 681 -14.72 20.63 -2.28
C THR A 681 -15.76 20.62 -3.39
N PHE A 682 -15.33 20.43 -4.63
CA PHE A 682 -16.24 20.30 -5.78
C PHE A 682 -17.15 19.08 -5.66
N LEU A 683 -16.58 17.92 -5.33
CA LEU A 683 -17.35 16.68 -5.11
C LEU A 683 -18.33 16.83 -3.95
N ALA A 684 -17.94 17.49 -2.86
CA ALA A 684 -18.84 17.75 -1.73
C ALA A 684 -20.05 18.61 -2.12
N LEU A 685 -19.82 19.65 -2.92
CA LEU A 685 -20.89 20.54 -3.39
C LEU A 685 -21.81 19.83 -4.39
N PHE A 686 -21.24 19.07 -5.32
CA PHE A 686 -21.99 18.23 -6.25
C PHE A 686 -22.82 17.16 -5.52
N ALA A 687 -22.21 16.48 -4.55
CA ALA A 687 -22.86 15.50 -3.69
C ALA A 687 -24.04 16.10 -2.92
N GLY A 688 -23.87 17.30 -2.38
CA GLY A 688 -24.90 18.06 -1.69
C GLY A 688 -26.09 18.37 -2.60
N ILE A 689 -25.84 18.93 -3.78
CA ILE A 689 -26.90 19.27 -4.74
C ILE A 689 -27.65 18.03 -5.22
N VAL A 690 -26.93 16.98 -5.64
CA VAL A 690 -27.53 15.73 -6.12
C VAL A 690 -28.29 15.03 -4.99
N GLY A 691 -27.74 15.01 -3.78
CA GLY A 691 -28.40 14.42 -2.61
C GLY A 691 -29.70 15.15 -2.25
N VAL A 692 -29.71 16.49 -2.30
CA VAL A 692 -30.95 17.27 -2.10
C VAL A 692 -31.97 16.96 -3.20
N LEU A 693 -31.57 16.95 -4.47
CA LEU A 693 -32.49 16.62 -5.56
C LEU A 693 -33.07 15.20 -5.43
N ALA A 694 -32.24 14.23 -5.06
CA ALA A 694 -32.65 12.83 -4.92
C ALA A 694 -33.53 12.59 -3.70
N LEU A 695 -33.14 13.10 -2.53
CA LEU A 695 -33.80 12.81 -1.26
C LEU A 695 -34.96 13.77 -0.96
N TRP A 696 -34.77 15.07 -1.18
CA TRP A 696 -35.78 16.08 -0.86
C TRP A 696 -36.74 16.37 -2.03
N GLY A 697 -36.27 16.25 -3.26
CA GLY A 697 -37.07 16.53 -4.46
C GLY A 697 -38.16 15.49 -4.73
N THR A 698 -37.96 14.23 -4.32
CA THR A 698 -38.85 13.11 -4.62
C THR A 698 -39.83 12.77 -3.50
N ASP A 699 -39.54 13.21 -2.27
CA ASP A 699 -40.33 12.90 -1.08
C ASP A 699 -41.14 14.13 -0.63
N LEU A 700 -42.47 14.04 -0.75
CA LEU A 700 -43.40 15.10 -0.35
C LEU A 700 -43.53 15.24 1.17
N THR A 701 -42.96 14.30 1.93
CA THR A 701 -43.00 14.24 3.39
C THR A 701 -41.60 14.27 4.03
N TRP A 702 -40.59 14.69 3.25
CA TRP A 702 -39.21 14.69 3.70
C TRP A 702 -39.02 15.47 5.01
N GLY A 703 -38.53 14.80 6.05
CA GLY A 703 -38.19 15.37 7.35
C GLY A 703 -38.26 14.35 8.47
N GLY A 704 -37.95 14.78 9.69
CA GLY A 704 -37.78 13.88 10.85
C GLY A 704 -36.49 13.05 10.83
N TRP A 705 -36.26 12.31 11.91
CA TRP A 705 -34.97 11.66 12.20
C TRP A 705 -34.50 10.69 11.11
N ASN A 706 -35.40 9.88 10.55
CA ASN A 706 -35.03 8.92 9.50
C ASN A 706 -34.56 9.61 8.22
N ALA A 707 -35.21 10.71 7.83
CA ALA A 707 -34.81 11.50 6.66
C ALA A 707 -33.45 12.20 6.91
N HIS A 708 -33.24 12.73 8.12
CA HIS A 708 -31.96 13.33 8.54
C HIS A 708 -30.83 12.31 8.54
N ALA A 709 -31.04 11.13 9.12
CA ALA A 709 -30.07 10.04 9.13
C ALA A 709 -29.74 9.56 7.72
N THR A 710 -30.75 9.46 6.84
CA THR A 710 -30.55 9.07 5.44
C THR A 710 -29.73 10.13 4.69
N ALA A 711 -30.02 11.41 4.89
CA ALA A 711 -29.24 12.52 4.32
C ALA A 711 -27.78 12.53 4.81
N PHE A 712 -27.57 12.29 6.12
CA PHE A 712 -26.23 12.16 6.70
C PHE A 712 -25.46 10.97 6.10
N LEU A 713 -26.09 9.79 6.05
CA LEU A 713 -25.48 8.58 5.50
C LEU A 713 -25.21 8.71 4.00
N TRP A 714 -26.05 9.43 3.27
CA TRP A 714 -25.80 9.76 1.87
C TRP A 714 -24.51 10.56 1.70
N GLY A 715 -24.34 11.65 2.48
CA GLY A 715 -23.12 12.44 2.47
C GLY A 715 -21.86 11.64 2.84
N LEU A 716 -21.97 10.80 3.87
CA LEU A 716 -20.88 9.92 4.33
C LEU A 716 -20.49 8.88 3.25
N ALA A 717 -21.48 8.18 2.68
CA ALA A 717 -21.25 7.10 1.72
C ALA A 717 -20.76 7.61 0.37
N LEU A 718 -21.32 8.71 -0.15
CA LEU A 718 -20.94 9.25 -1.45
C LEU A 718 -19.50 9.76 -1.44
N HIS A 719 -19.06 10.35 -0.32
CA HIS A 719 -17.66 10.75 -0.15
C HIS A 719 -16.73 9.53 -0.17
N GLN A 720 -17.05 8.45 0.54
CA GLN A 720 -16.24 7.22 0.51
C GLN A 720 -16.18 6.60 -0.90
N ALA A 721 -17.31 6.54 -1.60
CA ALA A 721 -17.39 6.01 -2.96
C ALA A 721 -16.55 6.86 -3.94
N ALA A 722 -16.68 8.19 -3.90
CA ALA A 722 -15.96 9.10 -4.78
C ALA A 722 -14.43 9.00 -4.60
N PHE A 723 -13.95 8.85 -3.36
CA PHE A 723 -12.51 8.67 -3.13
C PHE A 723 -11.99 7.33 -3.63
N SER A 724 -12.76 6.24 -3.48
CA SER A 724 -12.36 4.92 -3.98
C SER A 724 -12.30 4.87 -5.52
N THR A 725 -13.27 5.49 -6.19
CA THR A 725 -13.32 5.54 -7.66
C THR A 725 -12.29 6.49 -8.23
N VAL A 726 -12.09 7.68 -7.64
CA VAL A 726 -11.05 8.61 -8.08
C VAL A 726 -9.65 8.05 -7.82
N ALA A 727 -9.42 7.32 -6.72
CA ALA A 727 -8.15 6.62 -6.50
C ALA A 727 -7.89 5.55 -7.58
N GLY A 728 -8.87 4.71 -7.91
CA GLY A 728 -8.74 3.70 -8.96
C GLY A 728 -8.58 4.31 -10.37
N LEU A 729 -9.20 5.46 -10.62
CA LEU A 729 -9.12 6.16 -11.90
C LEU A 729 -7.81 6.96 -12.03
N ALA A 730 -7.28 7.50 -10.93
CA ALA A 730 -5.94 8.06 -10.89
C ALA A 730 -4.87 6.97 -11.12
N ASP A 731 -5.03 5.79 -10.53
CA ASP A 731 -4.12 4.66 -10.76
C ASP A 731 -4.20 4.12 -12.20
N SER A 732 -5.38 4.17 -12.84
CA SER A 732 -5.53 3.78 -14.26
C SER A 732 -4.98 4.83 -15.24
N LEU A 733 -5.15 6.12 -14.94
CA LEU A 733 -4.65 7.23 -15.77
C LEU A 733 -3.15 7.49 -15.59
N LEU A 734 -2.60 7.27 -14.39
CA LEU A 734 -1.17 7.45 -14.11
C LEU A 734 -0.33 6.22 -14.52
N GLY A 735 -0.96 5.17 -15.06
CA GLY A 735 -0.29 4.17 -15.86
C GLY A 735 0.79 3.39 -15.11
N ASN A 736 0.38 2.49 -14.21
CA ASN A 736 1.19 1.32 -13.92
C ASN A 736 1.14 0.36 -15.13
N LYS A 737 1.86 0.72 -16.20
CA LYS A 737 2.35 -0.26 -17.19
C LYS A 737 3.50 -1.03 -16.54
N ALA A 738 3.16 -1.92 -15.61
CA ALA A 738 4.06 -2.99 -15.23
C ALA A 738 4.04 -4.03 -16.36
N LEU A 739 5.13 -4.02 -17.11
CA LEU A 739 5.71 -5.08 -17.94
C LEU A 739 5.14 -6.48 -17.65
N SER A 740 4.36 -6.99 -18.61
CA SER A 740 4.50 -8.37 -19.08
C SER A 740 5.70 -8.47 -20.01
#